data_AF-A0A7V9AAX6-F1
#
_entry.id   AF-A0A7V9AAX6-F1
#
_cell.length_a   1.000
_cell.length_b   1.000
_cell.length_c   1.000
_cell.angle_alpha   90.00
_cell.angle_beta   90.00
_cell.angle_gamma   90.00
#
_symmetry.space_group_name_H-M   'P 1'
#
loop_
_entity.id
_entity.type
_entity.pdbx_description
1 polymer ?
#
loop_
_entity_poly.entity_id
_entity_poly.type
_entity_poly.pdbx_seq_one_letter_code
_entity_poly.pdbx_strand_id
1 'polypeptide(L)'
;MKRIVPAVLLAALMALVATRAEAGYLIIRVILEGGQYGANGGQPPTGLEGTGSPPPVYGKGPKYGSGFGPPPGLIPGGGGSPSLPGIPGVPGTPHTGGTIKHDPSRALVVLVPVTSDFRQAQPFYKAPYDPNTNPAWRPKISFDYHGQKLTANLFADGTTIQWYEELLLTPGAATTRAHELEAKYIEWKRRSAQDLKPLHLLIRELLEAGFVDRALELSDELLESVRKSKGEVAPEVAAFARVYSRYQPMLKGALLKPSAAEQWRFNLNARQVHTLPHYALVTWDASPEEVQRWNRLLEQNFRAFYLVHAWRGVDLPLPEAPLTVILPPSPREFFQLSRVFDIPLRLQTDGFYVPDYDVLVLSPGRLDELGQTFARQMQAIYQTGVKRDALLSGSGPPLDKEGKKGKRPEEVARMQTLALVERLIEDRAMMAAITREGNRQLLYATGQLPRYVDLPEWLFHGSANTWMQPRDPALISKKDGKDEKHYISVSLADGWGGPNSFWQRHFRDLQEKKELHPDPGQLLRNVLSDAYFRGLRDPTKADDPDPEKKETSVALKSGSGSGPLTPPLGGGLIPPGGGLTPPGYGPPGLGTPGGGLTPPGLGPPGPGGFAGGSALGPPALPPGGSLGPPPGGAPGEPGMPYPGMPGMGTRPAAEDPQAILRKKRERLNIKAQTTAWALYYYLSVAYPEEFRQFLTALSQLPRDLPLEGETVAAVFRRTFRLDGSPEADARFAERWLEFIRTLPPVYIDVALVEPKPPTSGESTTPGYPGFPPGYPGLPPGSGPGSPDGGAPGSGPGR
;
A
#
# COMPACT_ATOMS: atom_id res chain seq x y z
N MET A 1 -2.38 37.69 -35.31
CA MET A 1 -3.21 36.46 -35.34
C MET A 1 -2.46 35.18 -35.78
N LYS A 2 -1.39 35.22 -36.57
CA LYS A 2 -0.69 34.00 -37.06
C LYS A 2 0.08 33.16 -36.02
N ARG A 3 0.26 33.62 -34.78
CA ARG A 3 0.95 32.86 -33.70
C ARG A 3 0.01 32.12 -32.73
N ILE A 4 -1.30 32.41 -32.76
CA ILE A 4 -2.27 31.81 -31.83
C ILE A 4 -2.78 30.46 -32.36
N VAL A 5 -2.94 30.34 -33.69
CA VAL A 5 -3.43 29.12 -34.34
C VAL A 5 -2.59 27.87 -34.02
N PRO A 6 -1.25 27.87 -34.14
CA PRO A 6 -0.47 26.67 -33.82
C PRO A 6 -0.51 26.27 -32.34
N ALA A 7 -0.63 27.23 -31.42
CA ALA A 7 -0.75 26.96 -29.99
C ALA A 7 -2.13 26.36 -29.64
N VAL A 8 -3.21 26.87 -30.25
CA VAL A 8 -4.56 26.31 -30.09
C VAL A 8 -4.68 24.94 -30.75
N LEU A 9 -4.06 24.74 -31.92
CA LEU A 9 -4.06 23.43 -32.59
C LEU A 9 -3.24 22.40 -31.79
N LEU A 10 -2.10 22.79 -31.22
CA LEU A 10 -1.29 21.94 -30.36
C LEU A 10 -2.00 21.62 -29.04
N ALA A 11 -2.66 22.61 -28.42
CA ALA A 11 -3.48 22.38 -27.22
C ALA A 11 -4.69 21.49 -27.51
N ALA A 12 -5.34 21.65 -28.66
CA ALA A 12 -6.44 20.78 -29.10
C ALA A 12 -5.97 19.37 -29.44
N LEU A 13 -4.80 19.20 -30.07
CA LEU A 13 -4.19 17.89 -30.32
C LEU A 13 -3.75 17.21 -29.02
N MET A 14 -3.16 17.96 -28.09
CA MET A 14 -2.78 17.45 -26.76
C MET A 14 -4.03 17.08 -25.95
N ALA A 15 -5.12 17.84 -26.04
CA ALA A 15 -6.40 17.48 -25.44
C ALA A 15 -7.00 16.22 -26.09
N LEU A 16 -6.97 16.10 -27.43
CA LEU A 16 -7.49 14.92 -28.15
C LEU A 16 -6.67 13.64 -27.92
N VAL A 17 -5.36 13.77 -27.66
CA VAL A 17 -4.49 12.64 -27.29
C VAL A 17 -4.67 12.28 -25.81
N ALA A 18 -4.95 13.27 -24.94
CA ALA A 18 -5.19 13.06 -23.51
C ALA A 18 -6.58 12.46 -23.19
N THR A 19 -7.58 12.54 -24.08
CA THR A 19 -8.97 12.14 -23.78
C THR A 19 -9.37 10.74 -24.28
N ARG A 20 -8.45 9.89 -24.75
CA ARG A 20 -8.83 8.79 -25.67
C ARG A 20 -9.01 7.37 -25.13
N ALA A 21 -8.91 7.06 -23.83
CA ALA A 21 -8.91 5.64 -23.43
C ALA A 21 -9.37 5.26 -22.02
N GLU A 22 -10.31 5.99 -21.41
CA GLU A 22 -10.65 5.76 -19.99
C GLU A 22 -12.05 5.19 -19.75
N ALA A 23 -12.77 4.79 -20.81
CA ALA A 23 -14.11 4.25 -20.66
C ALA A 23 -14.18 2.77 -20.24
N GLY A 24 -15.36 2.34 -19.84
CA GLY A 24 -15.65 0.94 -19.50
C GLY A 24 -15.17 0.53 -18.11
N TYR A 25 -15.01 1.47 -17.17
CA TYR A 25 -14.75 1.14 -15.77
C TYR A 25 -15.80 1.78 -14.85
N LEU A 26 -16.22 1.02 -13.84
CA LEU A 26 -17.03 1.49 -12.73
C LEU A 26 -16.14 1.61 -11.50
N ILE A 27 -16.15 2.75 -10.82
CA ILE A 27 -15.47 2.88 -9.53
C ILE A 27 -16.48 2.56 -8.44
N ILE A 28 -16.16 1.59 -7.58
CA ILE A 28 -16.95 1.28 -6.40
C ILE A 28 -16.17 1.74 -5.17
N ARG A 29 -16.80 2.60 -4.37
CA ARG A 29 -16.28 3.08 -3.09
C ARG A 29 -17.11 2.48 -1.95
N VAL A 30 -16.46 1.78 -1.03
CA VAL A 30 -17.07 1.27 0.20
C VAL A 30 -16.57 2.11 1.37
N ILE A 31 -17.49 2.82 2.00
CA ILE A 31 -17.25 3.64 3.19
C ILE A 31 -17.35 2.74 4.42
N LEU A 32 -16.34 2.81 5.30
CA LEU A 32 -16.29 2.01 6.51
C LEU A 32 -16.82 2.80 7.71
N GLU A 33 -17.94 2.36 8.28
CA GLU A 33 -18.53 2.94 9.48
C GLU A 33 -17.74 2.55 10.75
N GLY A 34 -17.75 3.42 11.78
CA GLY A 34 -17.51 2.96 13.16
C GLY A 34 -16.07 2.95 13.69
N GLY A 35 -15.17 3.78 13.18
CA GLY A 35 -13.88 4.00 13.87
C GLY A 35 -13.66 5.46 14.20
N GLN A 36 -14.62 6.12 14.85
CA GLN A 36 -14.20 7.22 15.71
C GLN A 36 -13.25 6.56 16.71
N TYR A 37 -11.94 6.81 16.55
CA TYR A 37 -11.01 6.67 17.65
C TYR A 37 -11.69 7.36 18.83
N GLY A 38 -12.19 6.59 19.79
CA GLY A 38 -12.58 7.16 21.05
C GLY A 38 -11.38 8.01 21.49
N ALA A 39 -11.60 9.30 21.75
CA ALA A 39 -10.54 10.25 22.08
C ALA A 39 -9.71 9.84 23.33
N ASN A 40 -10.05 8.71 23.96
CA ASN A 40 -9.36 8.09 25.09
C ASN A 40 -8.55 6.82 24.75
N GLY A 41 -8.45 6.41 23.48
CA GLY A 41 -7.65 5.27 23.03
C GLY A 41 -6.27 5.68 22.52
N GLY A 42 -5.39 6.13 23.41
CA GLY A 42 -4.07 6.71 23.12
C GLY A 42 -2.99 5.75 22.58
N GLN A 43 -3.34 4.60 22.03
CA GLN A 43 -2.39 3.76 21.28
C GLN A 43 -3.08 3.19 20.03
N PRO A 44 -2.41 3.14 18.86
CA PRO A 44 -2.82 2.19 17.82
C PRO A 44 -2.88 0.79 18.44
N PRO A 45 -3.50 -0.22 17.82
CA PRO A 45 -3.27 -1.60 18.24
C PRO A 45 -1.77 -1.90 18.08
N THR A 46 -0.99 -1.59 19.10
CA THR A 46 0.28 -2.23 19.37
C THR A 46 -0.09 -3.69 19.53
N GLY A 47 0.27 -4.50 18.56
CA GLY A 47 0.00 -5.92 18.62
C GLY A 47 0.53 -6.47 19.93
N LEU A 48 -0.37 -6.87 20.83
CA LEU A 48 -0.08 -7.66 22.03
C LEU A 48 1.21 -7.23 22.75
N GLU A 49 1.22 -6.03 23.34
CA GLU A 49 2.11 -5.76 24.48
C GLU A 49 1.49 -6.38 25.74
N GLY A 50 1.47 -7.72 25.77
CA GLY A 50 1.41 -8.45 27.02
C GLY A 50 2.83 -8.58 27.54
N THR A 51 3.14 -7.95 28.67
CA THR A 51 4.41 -8.07 29.40
C THR A 51 4.59 -9.44 30.07
N GLY A 52 4.21 -10.52 29.37
CA GLY A 52 4.55 -11.88 29.76
C GLY A 52 5.94 -12.19 29.23
N SER A 53 6.92 -12.27 30.14
CA SER A 53 8.25 -12.76 29.82
C SER A 53 8.15 -14.10 29.06
N PRO A 54 8.81 -14.26 27.90
CA PRO A 54 8.82 -15.54 27.20
C PRO A 54 9.59 -16.58 28.04
N PRO A 55 9.16 -17.86 28.04
CA PRO A 55 9.95 -18.93 28.63
C PRO A 55 11.27 -19.09 27.86
N PRO A 56 12.38 -19.45 28.53
CA PRO A 56 13.65 -19.65 27.84
C PRO A 56 13.56 -20.86 26.89
N VAL A 57 13.72 -20.59 25.60
CA VAL A 57 13.91 -21.61 24.57
C VAL A 57 15.31 -22.20 24.72
N TYR A 58 15.39 -23.39 25.34
CA TYR A 58 16.60 -24.20 25.37
C TYR A 58 16.78 -24.92 24.04
N GLY A 59 17.78 -24.51 23.26
CA GLY A 59 18.32 -25.28 22.15
C GLY A 59 19.70 -25.85 22.50
N LYS A 60 19.77 -27.14 22.84
CA LYS A 60 20.99 -27.96 22.67
C LYS A 60 20.58 -29.37 22.23
N GLY A 61 21.21 -29.81 21.14
CA GLY A 61 21.02 -31.10 20.49
C GLY A 61 21.46 -32.33 21.29
N PRO A 62 21.41 -33.52 20.67
CA PRO A 62 21.04 -34.76 21.34
C PRO A 62 22.23 -35.45 22.01
N LYS A 63 21.99 -36.02 23.19
CA LYS A 63 22.78 -37.14 23.72
C LYS A 63 21.85 -38.18 24.32
N TYR A 64 22.01 -39.40 23.83
CA TYR A 64 21.42 -40.63 24.36
C TYR A 64 21.72 -40.80 25.85
N GLY A 65 20.73 -41.29 26.60
CA GLY A 65 20.89 -41.70 28.00
C GLY A 65 19.59 -42.23 28.58
N SER A 66 19.47 -43.55 28.61
CA SER A 66 18.44 -44.34 29.31
C SER A 66 18.36 -44.02 30.81
N GLY A 67 17.15 -43.92 31.36
CA GLY A 67 16.97 -43.89 32.82
C GLY A 67 15.52 -43.70 33.27
N PHE A 68 14.92 -44.76 33.81
CA PHE A 68 13.63 -44.81 34.48
C PHE A 68 13.53 -43.86 35.69
N GLY A 69 12.34 -43.27 35.91
CA GLY A 69 11.92 -42.70 37.19
C GLY A 69 10.59 -41.93 37.08
N PRO A 70 9.55 -42.26 37.89
CA PRO A 70 8.29 -41.53 37.88
C PRO A 70 8.34 -40.28 38.80
N PRO A 71 7.69 -39.16 38.44
CA PRO A 71 7.57 -38.03 39.35
C PRO A 71 6.36 -38.16 40.30
N PRO A 72 6.47 -37.65 41.53
CA PRO A 72 5.43 -37.76 42.57
C PRO A 72 4.39 -36.62 42.51
N GLY A 73 3.29 -36.86 43.23
CA GLY A 73 2.01 -36.14 43.27
C GLY A 73 2.04 -34.61 43.39
N LEU A 74 1.08 -34.01 42.71
CA LEU A 74 0.64 -32.63 42.89
C LEU A 74 -0.62 -32.58 43.78
N ILE A 75 -0.57 -31.69 44.77
CA ILE A 75 -1.64 -31.31 45.68
C ILE A 75 -2.62 -30.38 44.93
N PRO A 76 -3.96 -30.49 45.13
CA PRO A 76 -4.93 -29.66 44.43
C PRO A 76 -5.12 -28.30 45.13
N GLY A 77 -4.88 -27.21 44.40
CA GLY A 77 -5.11 -25.84 44.86
C GLY A 77 -6.06 -25.08 43.95
N GLY A 78 -7.26 -24.80 44.47
CA GLY A 78 -8.04 -23.56 44.26
C GLY A 78 -8.51 -23.23 42.84
N GLY A 79 -9.75 -23.62 42.52
CA GLY A 79 -10.46 -23.18 41.32
C GLY A 79 -10.78 -21.68 41.34
N GLY A 80 -10.21 -20.95 40.37
CA GLY A 80 -10.72 -19.65 39.93
C GLY A 80 -11.71 -19.85 38.80
N SER A 81 -12.90 -19.29 38.93
CA SER A 81 -13.98 -19.35 37.93
C SER A 81 -13.53 -18.66 36.62
N PRO A 82 -13.74 -19.26 35.44
CA PRO A 82 -13.43 -18.60 34.18
C PRO A 82 -14.44 -17.48 33.93
N SER A 83 -13.95 -16.25 33.88
CA SER A 83 -14.67 -15.08 33.39
C SER A 83 -15.09 -15.30 31.93
N LEU A 84 -16.39 -15.23 31.68
CA LEU A 84 -17.00 -15.34 30.35
C LEU A 84 -16.46 -14.24 29.41
N PRO A 85 -16.20 -14.55 28.12
CA PRO A 85 -15.87 -13.57 27.11
C PRO A 85 -17.02 -12.56 26.96
N GLY A 86 -16.71 -11.28 27.08
CA GLY A 86 -17.68 -10.19 26.95
C GLY A 86 -18.42 -10.24 25.62
N ILE A 87 -19.74 -10.18 25.69
CA ILE A 87 -20.63 -9.97 24.55
C ILE A 87 -20.30 -8.58 23.96
N PRO A 88 -20.03 -8.46 22.65
CA PRO A 88 -19.82 -7.19 21.98
C PRO A 88 -21.00 -6.25 22.23
N GLY A 89 -20.67 -5.04 22.68
CA GLY A 89 -21.61 -4.06 23.23
C GLY A 89 -22.78 -3.73 22.30
N VAL A 90 -23.94 -3.57 22.93
CA VAL A 90 -25.12 -2.90 22.37
C VAL A 90 -24.69 -1.51 21.86
N PRO A 91 -25.12 -1.08 20.66
CA PRO A 91 -24.82 0.26 20.15
C PRO A 91 -25.23 1.31 21.17
N GLY A 92 -24.27 2.15 21.59
CA GLY A 92 -24.51 3.22 22.55
C GLY A 92 -25.63 4.15 22.09
N THR A 93 -26.36 4.70 23.05
CA THR A 93 -27.41 5.70 22.85
C THR A 93 -26.96 6.78 21.85
N PRO A 94 -27.76 7.09 20.82
CA PRO A 94 -27.35 8.02 19.77
C PRO A 94 -27.01 9.39 20.36
N HIS A 95 -25.77 9.83 20.16
CA HIS A 95 -25.38 11.21 20.44
C HIS A 95 -26.18 12.13 19.51
N THR A 96 -27.10 12.89 20.11
CA THR A 96 -28.00 13.79 19.41
C THR A 96 -27.27 15.08 19.00
N GLY A 97 -27.15 15.32 17.70
CA GLY A 97 -27.10 16.68 17.14
C GLY A 97 -25.86 17.14 16.36
N GLY A 98 -24.76 16.39 16.34
CA GLY A 98 -23.59 16.74 15.53
C GLY A 98 -23.62 16.09 14.15
N THR A 99 -23.58 16.87 13.06
CA THR A 99 -23.23 16.33 11.74
C THR A 99 -21.81 15.80 11.79
N ILE A 100 -21.65 14.49 11.94
CA ILE A 100 -20.33 13.84 11.96
C ILE A 100 -19.74 13.98 10.55
N LYS A 101 -18.72 14.84 10.40
CA LYS A 101 -17.98 14.95 9.14
C LYS A 101 -17.29 13.62 8.87
N HIS A 102 -17.68 12.95 7.79
CA HIS A 102 -17.10 11.69 7.37
C HIS A 102 -15.65 11.89 6.91
N ASP A 103 -14.71 11.10 7.42
CA ASP A 103 -13.33 11.12 6.95
C ASP A 103 -13.22 10.40 5.60
N PRO A 104 -12.97 11.11 4.49
CA PRO A 104 -12.95 10.52 3.16
C PRO A 104 -11.89 9.42 2.97
N SER A 105 -10.84 9.40 3.81
CA SER A 105 -9.78 8.38 3.79
C SER A 105 -10.24 7.01 4.26
N ARG A 106 -11.36 6.93 4.97
CA ARG A 106 -11.90 5.68 5.51
C ARG A 106 -12.81 4.96 4.52
N ALA A 107 -12.29 4.77 3.32
CA ALA A 107 -13.00 4.08 2.26
C ALA A 107 -12.07 3.18 1.46
N LEU A 108 -12.60 2.03 1.04
CA LEU A 108 -11.99 1.16 0.06
C LEU A 108 -12.50 1.53 -1.32
N VAL A 109 -11.61 1.51 -2.31
CA VAL A 109 -11.97 1.88 -3.68
C VAL A 109 -11.45 0.81 -4.65
N VAL A 110 -12.34 0.31 -5.50
CA VAL A 110 -12.01 -0.66 -6.54
C VAL A 110 -12.47 -0.17 -7.90
N LEU A 111 -11.71 -0.52 -8.93
CA LEU A 111 -12.07 -0.32 -10.33
C LEU A 111 -12.60 -1.65 -10.86
N VAL A 112 -13.79 -1.61 -11.44
CA VAL A 112 -14.48 -2.78 -12.00
C VAL A 112 -14.63 -2.59 -13.50
N PRO A 113 -14.04 -3.46 -14.34
CA PRO A 113 -14.25 -3.37 -15.78
C PRO A 113 -15.70 -3.70 -16.14
N VAL A 114 -16.30 -2.87 -16.98
CA VAL A 114 -17.64 -3.02 -17.51
C VAL A 114 -17.52 -3.43 -18.98
N THR A 115 -17.68 -4.73 -19.22
CA THR A 115 -17.58 -5.34 -20.56
C THR A 115 -18.94 -5.64 -21.20
N SER A 116 -20.03 -5.42 -20.46
CA SER A 116 -21.40 -5.64 -20.89
C SER A 116 -22.31 -4.50 -20.41
N ASP A 117 -23.46 -4.34 -21.06
CA ASP A 117 -24.46 -3.34 -20.64
C ASP A 117 -25.07 -3.73 -19.29
N PHE A 118 -24.45 -3.22 -18.22
CA PHE A 118 -24.87 -3.45 -16.84
C PHE A 118 -26.18 -2.74 -16.47
N ARG A 119 -26.71 -1.87 -17.34
CA ARG A 119 -28.00 -1.17 -17.15
C ARG A 119 -29.20 -1.99 -17.60
N GLN A 120 -28.98 -3.03 -18.41
CA GLN A 120 -30.04 -3.94 -18.83
C GLN A 120 -30.50 -4.80 -17.65
N ALA A 121 -31.81 -4.84 -17.41
CA ALA A 121 -32.39 -5.67 -16.36
C ALA A 121 -32.25 -7.16 -16.73
N GLN A 122 -31.74 -7.97 -15.80
CA GLN A 122 -31.56 -9.41 -15.96
C GLN A 122 -32.11 -10.15 -14.73
N PRO A 123 -32.53 -11.41 -14.83
CA PRO A 123 -32.88 -12.21 -13.65
C PRO A 123 -31.73 -12.18 -12.61
N PHE A 124 -32.10 -12.01 -11.34
CA PHE A 124 -31.14 -11.84 -10.24
C PHE A 124 -30.15 -13.02 -10.18
N TYR A 125 -30.67 -14.24 -10.21
CA TYR A 125 -29.93 -15.49 -10.37
C TYR A 125 -30.08 -16.08 -11.77
N LYS A 126 -29.24 -17.07 -12.11
CA LYS A 126 -29.33 -17.82 -13.38
C LYS A 126 -30.61 -18.67 -13.53
N ALA A 127 -31.42 -18.75 -12.47
CA ALA A 127 -32.71 -19.44 -12.49
C ALA A 127 -33.73 -18.69 -13.39
N PRO A 128 -34.85 -19.34 -13.79
CA PRO A 128 -35.94 -18.66 -14.47
C PRO A 128 -36.43 -17.44 -13.68
N TYR A 129 -36.87 -16.41 -14.40
CA TYR A 129 -37.43 -15.21 -13.79
C TYR A 129 -38.68 -15.55 -12.96
N ASP A 130 -38.71 -15.02 -11.73
CA ASP A 130 -39.88 -15.05 -10.87
C ASP A 130 -39.96 -13.73 -10.10
N PRO A 131 -41.05 -12.96 -10.18
CA PRO A 131 -41.11 -11.63 -9.59
C PRO A 131 -40.94 -11.59 -8.07
N ASN A 132 -41.15 -12.72 -7.38
CA ASN A 132 -41.10 -12.80 -5.91
C ASN A 132 -39.80 -13.43 -5.40
N THR A 133 -39.27 -14.42 -6.12
CA THR A 133 -38.14 -15.26 -5.69
C THR A 133 -36.91 -15.16 -6.60
N ASN A 134 -37.02 -14.54 -7.77
CA ASN A 134 -35.91 -14.25 -8.67
C ASN A 134 -36.22 -13.04 -9.59
N PRO A 135 -36.39 -11.83 -9.02
CA PRO A 135 -36.82 -10.67 -9.76
C PRO A 135 -35.75 -10.25 -10.79
N ALA A 136 -36.14 -9.39 -11.72
CA ALA A 136 -35.19 -8.72 -12.59
C ALA A 136 -34.42 -7.68 -11.78
N TRP A 137 -33.09 -7.66 -11.92
CA TRP A 137 -32.19 -6.75 -11.21
C TRP A 137 -31.40 -5.90 -12.19
N ARG A 138 -31.14 -4.66 -11.78
CA ARG A 138 -30.18 -3.76 -12.40
C ARG A 138 -29.61 -2.83 -11.31
N PRO A 139 -28.29 -2.60 -11.27
CA PRO A 139 -27.31 -3.05 -12.24
C PRO A 139 -26.73 -4.45 -11.96
N LYS A 140 -26.29 -5.16 -13.00
CA LYS A 140 -25.62 -6.47 -12.90
C LYS A 140 -24.38 -6.50 -13.77
N ILE A 141 -23.27 -6.98 -13.24
CA ILE A 141 -22.01 -7.09 -13.98
C ILE A 141 -21.50 -8.52 -14.03
N SER A 142 -20.80 -8.86 -15.11
CA SER A 142 -20.08 -10.11 -15.28
C SER A 142 -18.81 -9.86 -16.08
N PHE A 143 -17.67 -10.27 -15.55
CA PHE A 143 -16.37 -10.12 -16.22
C PHE A 143 -15.41 -11.21 -15.78
N ASP A 144 -14.45 -11.52 -16.63
CA ASP A 144 -13.36 -12.44 -16.31
C ASP A 144 -12.26 -11.68 -15.57
N TYR A 145 -11.86 -12.20 -14.41
CA TYR A 145 -10.84 -11.62 -13.55
C TYR A 145 -9.84 -12.70 -13.17
N HIS A 146 -8.62 -12.59 -13.70
CA HIS A 146 -7.56 -13.58 -13.54
C HIS A 146 -8.02 -15.03 -13.81
N GLY A 147 -8.83 -15.28 -14.83
CA GLY A 147 -9.33 -16.62 -15.17
C GLY A 147 -10.52 -17.11 -14.33
N GLN A 148 -11.02 -16.30 -13.40
CA GLN A 148 -12.28 -16.55 -12.71
C GLN A 148 -13.35 -15.62 -13.28
N LYS A 149 -14.51 -16.17 -13.66
CA LYS A 149 -15.67 -15.36 -14.03
C LYS A 149 -16.36 -14.84 -12.78
N LEU A 150 -16.27 -13.54 -12.54
CA LEU A 150 -16.96 -12.86 -11.45
C LEU A 150 -18.31 -12.35 -11.96
N THR A 151 -19.36 -12.50 -11.15
CA THR A 151 -20.71 -12.00 -11.43
C THR A 151 -21.31 -11.45 -10.16
N ALA A 152 -21.79 -10.20 -10.20
CA ALA A 152 -22.41 -9.56 -9.04
C ALA A 152 -23.61 -8.72 -9.47
N ASN A 153 -24.71 -8.87 -8.73
CA ASN A 153 -25.79 -7.89 -8.70
C ASN A 153 -25.32 -6.74 -7.83
N LEU A 154 -25.22 -5.56 -8.43
CA LEU A 154 -24.63 -4.39 -7.81
C LEU A 154 -25.68 -3.68 -6.95
N PHE A 155 -25.27 -3.20 -5.77
CA PHE A 155 -26.03 -2.33 -4.87
C PHE A 155 -25.27 -1.05 -4.45
N ALA A 156 -25.94 0.10 -4.43
CA ALA A 156 -25.44 1.36 -3.88
C ALA A 156 -26.53 2.06 -3.06
N ASP A 157 -26.15 2.67 -1.94
CA ASP A 157 -27.02 3.44 -1.05
C ASP A 157 -26.60 4.91 -0.93
N GLY A 158 -25.45 5.29 -1.51
CA GLY A 158 -24.90 6.65 -1.42
C GLY A 158 -24.22 6.97 -0.09
N THR A 159 -24.35 6.10 0.92
CA THR A 159 -23.86 6.30 2.29
C THR A 159 -22.75 5.32 2.67
N THR A 160 -22.93 4.01 2.42
CA THR A 160 -21.95 2.96 2.68
C THR A 160 -21.31 2.46 1.39
N ILE A 161 -22.06 2.42 0.29
CA ILE A 161 -21.57 2.02 -1.03
C ILE A 161 -21.97 3.08 -2.05
N GLN A 162 -20.96 3.64 -2.71
CA GLN A 162 -21.09 4.65 -3.75
C GLN A 162 -20.47 4.15 -5.04
N TRP A 163 -21.07 4.52 -6.18
CA TRP A 163 -20.48 4.29 -7.50
C TRP A 163 -20.27 5.58 -8.25
N TYR A 164 -19.26 5.57 -9.11
CA TYR A 164 -18.89 6.68 -9.96
C TYR A 164 -18.85 6.15 -11.40
N GLU A 165 -19.62 6.79 -12.28
CA GLU A 165 -19.81 6.42 -13.70
C GLU A 165 -18.97 7.29 -14.65
N GLU A 166 -18.14 8.17 -14.12
CA GLU A 166 -17.28 9.11 -14.86
C GLU A 166 -16.42 8.37 -15.90
N LEU A 167 -15.96 7.17 -15.54
CA LEU A 167 -15.17 6.29 -16.40
C LEU A 167 -16.02 5.36 -17.29
N LEU A 168 -17.33 5.60 -17.42
CA LEU A 168 -18.19 4.90 -18.37
C LEU A 168 -18.57 5.77 -19.57
N LEU A 169 -18.61 7.09 -19.39
CA LEU A 169 -19.28 7.98 -20.33
C LEU A 169 -18.42 8.41 -21.54
N THR A 170 -17.10 8.25 -21.53
CA THR A 170 -16.24 8.76 -22.62
C THR A 170 -14.96 7.91 -22.77
N PRO A 171 -14.69 7.26 -23.94
CA PRO A 171 -15.39 7.34 -25.23
C PRO A 171 -16.62 6.44 -25.45
N GLY A 172 -17.02 5.57 -24.50
CA GLY A 172 -18.24 4.75 -24.62
C GLY A 172 -18.31 3.59 -23.62
N ALA A 173 -19.52 3.21 -23.19
CA ALA A 173 -19.77 2.37 -21.99
C ALA A 173 -19.14 0.95 -21.97
N ALA A 174 -18.53 0.47 -23.06
CA ALA A 174 -17.94 -0.88 -23.16
C ALA A 174 -16.49 -0.92 -23.69
N THR A 175 -15.88 0.23 -24.02
CA THR A 175 -14.51 0.28 -24.54
C THR A 175 -13.50 0.44 -23.40
N THR A 176 -13.05 -0.68 -22.84
CA THR A 176 -11.98 -0.71 -21.82
C THR A 176 -10.59 -0.50 -22.43
N ARG A 177 -9.57 -0.27 -21.57
CA ARG A 177 -8.17 -0.19 -22.00
C ARG A 177 -7.71 -1.44 -22.77
N ALA A 178 -8.21 -2.62 -22.40
CA ALA A 178 -7.93 -3.86 -23.13
C ALA A 178 -8.43 -3.81 -24.59
N HIS A 179 -9.65 -3.29 -24.82
CA HIS A 179 -10.22 -3.17 -26.16
C HIS A 179 -9.43 -2.19 -27.04
N GLU A 180 -8.96 -1.09 -26.47
CA GLU A 180 -8.13 -0.12 -27.20
C GLU A 180 -6.79 -0.74 -27.63
N LEU A 181 -6.10 -1.44 -26.72
CA LEU A 181 -4.83 -2.09 -27.03
C LEU A 181 -5.00 -3.20 -28.07
N GLU A 182 -6.09 -3.95 -28.02
CA GLU A 182 -6.43 -4.94 -29.05
C GLU A 182 -6.76 -4.26 -30.40
N ALA A 183 -7.45 -3.12 -30.39
CA ALA A 183 -7.70 -2.35 -31.61
C ALA A 183 -6.40 -1.84 -32.25
N LYS A 184 -5.41 -1.42 -31.44
CA LYS A 184 -4.06 -1.04 -31.93
C LYS A 184 -3.33 -2.23 -32.55
N TYR A 185 -3.43 -3.42 -31.96
CA TYR A 185 -2.89 -4.65 -32.52
C TYR A 185 -3.52 -4.99 -33.88
N ILE A 186 -4.86 -4.97 -33.97
CA ILE A 186 -5.60 -5.21 -35.21
C ILE A 186 -5.22 -4.17 -36.28
N GLU A 187 -5.08 -2.90 -35.89
CA GLU A 187 -4.67 -1.84 -36.81
C GLU A 187 -3.24 -2.05 -37.34
N TRP A 188 -2.30 -2.40 -36.48
CA TRP A 188 -0.93 -2.75 -36.88
C TRP A 188 -0.92 -3.91 -37.87
N LYS A 189 -1.62 -5.00 -37.56
CA LYS A 189 -1.80 -6.16 -38.44
C LYS A 189 -2.33 -5.78 -39.81
N ARG A 190 -3.27 -4.83 -39.87
CA ARG A 190 -3.91 -4.38 -41.11
C ARG A 190 -3.02 -3.47 -41.97
N ARG A 191 -2.31 -2.52 -41.36
CA ARG A 191 -1.62 -1.44 -42.10
C ARG A 191 -0.30 -1.89 -42.73
N SER A 192 0.56 -2.55 -41.96
CA SER A 192 1.82 -3.11 -42.46
C SER A 192 2.50 -3.90 -41.34
N ALA A 193 2.29 -5.22 -41.32
CA ALA A 193 3.00 -6.12 -40.40
C ALA A 193 4.54 -6.15 -40.64
N GLN A 194 5.04 -5.39 -41.62
CA GLN A 194 6.47 -5.22 -41.88
C GLN A 194 7.10 -4.13 -41.00
N ASP A 195 6.34 -3.10 -40.58
CA ASP A 195 6.84 -2.11 -39.61
C ASP A 195 6.66 -2.66 -38.20
N LEU A 196 7.77 -3.02 -37.56
CA LEU A 196 7.79 -3.68 -36.26
C LEU A 196 7.78 -2.68 -35.09
N LYS A 197 7.98 -1.38 -35.35
CA LYS A 197 8.04 -0.35 -34.31
C LYS A 197 6.71 -0.15 -33.57
N PRO A 198 5.54 -0.11 -34.23
CA PRO A 198 4.25 -0.04 -33.53
C PRO A 198 4.01 -1.24 -32.63
N LEU A 199 4.38 -2.45 -33.04
CA LEU A 199 4.25 -3.66 -32.20
C LEU A 199 5.14 -3.57 -30.96
N HIS A 200 6.39 -3.10 -31.12
CA HIS A 200 7.30 -2.86 -30.00
C HIS A 200 6.76 -1.83 -29.00
N LEU A 201 6.14 -0.74 -29.48
CA LEU A 201 5.48 0.25 -28.61
C LEU A 201 4.25 -0.33 -27.92
N LEU A 202 3.47 -1.17 -28.62
CA LEU A 202 2.28 -1.81 -28.06
C LEU A 202 2.63 -2.77 -26.91
N ILE A 203 3.77 -3.49 -27.00
CA ILE A 203 4.28 -4.31 -25.89
C ILE A 203 4.50 -3.47 -24.63
N ARG A 204 5.11 -2.29 -24.76
CA ARG A 204 5.25 -1.35 -23.62
C ARG A 204 3.89 -0.96 -23.07
N GLU A 205 2.97 -0.53 -23.93
CA GLU A 205 1.65 -0.07 -23.47
C GLU A 205 0.84 -1.18 -22.78
N LEU A 206 1.00 -2.45 -23.21
CA LEU A 206 0.43 -3.62 -22.54
C LEU A 206 1.07 -3.86 -21.16
N LEU A 207 2.39 -3.75 -21.05
CA LEU A 207 3.10 -3.86 -19.77
C LEU A 207 2.66 -2.75 -18.81
N GLU A 208 2.62 -1.51 -19.26
CA GLU A 208 2.16 -0.34 -18.49
C GLU A 208 0.69 -0.46 -18.07
N ALA A 209 -0.15 -1.15 -18.86
CA ALA A 209 -1.54 -1.42 -18.52
C ALA A 209 -1.76 -2.73 -17.72
N GLY A 210 -0.69 -3.48 -17.43
CA GLY A 210 -0.72 -4.69 -16.62
C GLY A 210 -1.06 -5.99 -17.36
N PHE A 211 -1.15 -5.97 -18.70
CA PHE A 211 -1.49 -7.13 -19.55
C PHE A 211 -0.25 -7.96 -19.92
N VAL A 212 0.40 -8.54 -18.91
CA VAL A 212 1.72 -9.20 -19.07
C VAL A 212 1.68 -10.41 -20.00
N ASP A 213 0.68 -11.29 -19.87
CA ASP A 213 0.59 -12.49 -20.71
C ASP A 213 0.42 -12.11 -22.19
N ARG A 214 -0.42 -11.10 -22.47
CA ARG A 214 -0.58 -10.55 -23.82
C ARG A 214 0.70 -9.88 -24.33
N ALA A 215 1.42 -9.16 -23.47
CA ALA A 215 2.72 -8.58 -23.82
C ALA A 215 3.75 -9.66 -24.17
N LEU A 216 3.73 -10.80 -23.47
CA LEU A 216 4.60 -11.95 -23.75
C LEU A 216 4.26 -12.57 -25.11
N GLU A 217 2.97 -12.78 -25.42
CA GLU A 217 2.51 -13.26 -26.74
C GLU A 217 3.00 -12.35 -27.88
N LEU A 218 2.81 -11.03 -27.74
CA LEU A 218 3.26 -10.08 -28.75
C LEU A 218 4.79 -9.98 -28.83
N SER A 219 5.50 -10.25 -27.73
CA SER A 219 6.97 -10.34 -27.71
C SER A 219 7.47 -11.53 -28.53
N ASP A 220 6.81 -12.68 -28.44
CA ASP A 220 7.10 -13.85 -29.27
C ASP A 220 6.88 -13.55 -30.76
N GLU A 221 5.76 -12.90 -31.07
CA GLU A 221 5.42 -12.51 -32.43
C GLU A 221 6.42 -11.50 -33.01
N LEU A 222 6.83 -10.52 -32.20
CA LEU A 222 7.84 -9.54 -32.58
C LEU A 222 9.18 -10.22 -32.87
N LEU A 223 9.63 -11.13 -32.00
CA LEU A 223 10.88 -11.88 -32.20
C LEU A 223 10.85 -12.72 -33.49
N GLU A 224 9.74 -13.40 -33.76
CA GLU A 224 9.56 -14.18 -34.98
C GLU A 224 9.52 -13.30 -36.23
N SER A 225 8.87 -12.14 -36.15
CA SER A 225 8.83 -11.15 -37.23
C SER A 225 10.21 -10.58 -37.53
N VAL A 226 11.02 -10.29 -36.50
CA VAL A 226 12.42 -9.86 -36.66
C VAL A 226 13.25 -10.92 -37.38
N ARG A 227 13.12 -12.20 -37.02
CA ARG A 227 13.83 -13.32 -37.67
C ARG A 227 13.46 -13.48 -39.15
N LYS A 228 12.22 -13.19 -39.50
CA LYS A 228 11.71 -13.27 -40.89
C LYS A 228 12.00 -12.02 -41.71
N SER A 229 12.30 -10.89 -41.07
CA SER A 229 12.55 -9.63 -41.77
C SER A 229 13.80 -9.74 -42.62
N LYS A 230 13.66 -9.36 -43.90
CA LYS A 230 14.79 -9.15 -44.82
C LYS A 230 15.25 -7.69 -44.88
N GLY A 231 14.47 -6.78 -44.29
CA GLY A 231 14.73 -5.35 -44.27
C GLY A 231 15.50 -4.90 -43.04
N GLU A 232 15.92 -3.64 -43.04
CA GLU A 232 16.53 -3.00 -41.88
C GLU A 232 15.52 -2.93 -40.72
N VAL A 233 15.91 -3.47 -39.57
CA VAL A 233 15.11 -3.46 -38.34
C VAL A 233 15.55 -2.26 -37.50
N ALA A 234 14.58 -1.49 -37.00
CA ALA A 234 14.88 -0.35 -36.13
C ALA A 234 15.78 -0.76 -34.94
N PRO A 235 16.80 0.04 -34.57
CA PRO A 235 17.78 -0.34 -33.54
C PRO A 235 17.16 -0.75 -32.21
N GLU A 236 16.10 -0.07 -31.77
CA GLU A 236 15.38 -0.39 -30.53
C GLU A 236 14.69 -1.76 -30.60
N VAL A 237 14.12 -2.11 -31.75
CA VAL A 237 13.47 -3.41 -31.98
C VAL A 237 14.51 -4.52 -32.05
N ALA A 238 15.65 -4.27 -32.71
CA ALA A 238 16.75 -5.22 -32.77
C ALA A 238 17.36 -5.47 -31.37
N ALA A 239 17.52 -4.41 -30.56
CA ALA A 239 18.00 -4.52 -29.19
C ALA A 239 17.04 -5.35 -28.32
N PHE A 240 15.72 -5.08 -28.41
CA PHE A 240 14.68 -5.87 -27.75
C PHE A 240 14.76 -7.34 -28.14
N ALA A 241 14.70 -7.64 -29.44
CA ALA A 241 14.67 -9.01 -29.95
C ALA A 241 15.91 -9.81 -29.52
N ARG A 242 17.08 -9.17 -29.54
CA ARG A 242 18.34 -9.76 -29.04
C ARG A 242 18.23 -10.17 -27.57
N VAL A 243 17.78 -9.26 -26.70
CA VAL A 243 17.65 -9.54 -25.26
C VAL A 243 16.54 -10.57 -25.00
N TYR A 244 15.35 -10.34 -25.54
CA TYR A 244 14.20 -11.22 -25.34
C TYR A 244 14.46 -12.65 -25.83
N SER A 245 15.24 -12.84 -26.91
CA SER A 245 15.61 -14.18 -27.39
C SER A 245 16.36 -15.03 -26.35
N ARG A 246 17.08 -14.40 -25.42
CA ARG A 246 17.74 -15.08 -24.30
C ARG A 246 16.78 -15.37 -23.14
N TYR A 247 15.85 -14.47 -22.88
CA TYR A 247 14.86 -14.63 -21.81
C TYR A 247 13.76 -15.63 -22.16
N GLN A 248 13.30 -15.65 -23.41
CA GLN A 248 12.16 -16.45 -23.88
C GLN A 248 12.13 -17.90 -23.38
N PRO A 249 13.20 -18.72 -23.51
CA PRO A 249 13.15 -20.10 -23.05
C PRO A 249 12.96 -20.22 -21.53
N MET A 250 13.52 -19.29 -20.75
CA MET A 250 13.35 -19.28 -19.30
C MET A 250 11.97 -18.78 -18.91
N LEU A 251 11.49 -17.65 -19.45
CA LEU A 251 10.19 -17.07 -19.10
C LEU A 251 9.01 -18.04 -19.32
N LYS A 252 9.18 -18.98 -20.26
CA LYS A 252 8.22 -20.05 -20.56
C LYS A 252 8.53 -21.38 -19.85
N GLY A 253 9.77 -21.54 -19.39
CA GLY A 253 10.26 -22.74 -18.74
C GLY A 253 10.18 -22.66 -17.22
N ALA A 254 10.94 -23.52 -16.56
CA ALA A 254 11.12 -23.56 -15.11
C ALA A 254 12.61 -23.57 -14.78
N LEU A 255 12.96 -23.01 -13.62
CA LEU A 255 14.31 -23.05 -13.08
C LEU A 255 14.57 -24.43 -12.47
N LEU A 256 15.63 -25.09 -12.94
CA LEU A 256 15.88 -26.50 -12.62
C LEU A 256 16.72 -26.71 -11.35
N LYS A 257 17.47 -25.69 -10.89
CA LYS A 257 18.29 -25.85 -9.68
C LYS A 257 17.39 -25.85 -8.43
N PRO A 258 17.70 -26.64 -7.39
CA PRO A 258 16.99 -26.60 -6.13
C PRO A 258 17.04 -25.20 -5.50
N SER A 259 15.93 -24.76 -4.89
CA SER A 259 15.87 -23.52 -4.12
C SER A 259 16.24 -23.72 -2.65
N ALA A 260 16.44 -22.62 -1.93
CA ALA A 260 16.64 -22.63 -0.47
C ALA A 260 15.34 -22.89 0.32
N ALA A 261 14.20 -23.06 -0.34
CA ALA A 261 12.90 -23.16 0.32
C ALA A 261 12.79 -24.37 1.26
N GLU A 262 13.45 -25.50 0.95
CA GLU A 262 13.48 -26.66 1.86
C GLU A 262 14.19 -26.33 3.18
N GLN A 263 15.32 -25.62 3.11
CA GLN A 263 16.02 -25.16 4.32
C GLN A 263 15.12 -24.25 5.16
N TRP A 264 14.39 -23.32 4.52
CA TRP A 264 13.42 -22.47 5.21
C TRP A 264 12.25 -23.23 5.78
N ARG A 265 11.74 -24.26 5.09
CA ARG A 265 10.72 -25.15 5.63
C ARG A 265 11.17 -25.77 6.94
N PHE A 266 12.39 -26.30 7.00
CA PHE A 266 12.95 -26.88 8.23
C PHE A 266 13.14 -25.83 9.33
N ASN A 267 13.74 -24.68 9.00
CA ASN A 267 14.02 -23.60 9.97
C ASN A 267 12.76 -23.04 10.62
N LEU A 268 11.66 -22.98 9.87
CA LEU A 268 10.39 -22.40 10.31
C LEU A 268 9.39 -23.45 10.78
N ASN A 269 9.75 -24.74 10.73
CA ASN A 269 8.82 -25.85 10.94
C ASN A 269 7.54 -25.71 10.09
N ALA A 270 7.69 -25.28 8.84
CA ALA A 270 6.60 -25.19 7.89
C ALA A 270 6.24 -26.58 7.35
N ARG A 271 5.01 -26.74 6.87
CA ARG A 271 4.50 -28.05 6.48
C ARG A 271 4.97 -28.48 5.10
N GLN A 272 4.97 -27.55 4.14
CA GLN A 272 5.12 -27.87 2.72
C GLN A 272 6.00 -26.85 2.01
N VAL A 273 6.66 -27.31 0.94
CA VAL A 273 7.24 -26.47 -0.11
C VAL A 273 6.49 -26.76 -1.40
N HIS A 274 5.99 -25.72 -2.07
CA HIS A 274 5.45 -25.82 -3.42
C HIS A 274 6.46 -25.24 -4.41
N THR A 275 7.07 -26.09 -5.23
CA THR A 275 7.98 -25.66 -6.30
C THR A 275 7.16 -25.20 -7.50
N LEU A 276 7.34 -23.95 -7.88
CA LEU A 276 6.76 -23.29 -9.04
C LEU A 276 7.84 -23.06 -10.10
N PRO A 277 7.50 -22.59 -11.32
CA PRO A 277 8.49 -22.40 -12.37
C PRO A 277 9.66 -21.49 -11.99
N HIS A 278 9.39 -20.32 -11.38
CA HIS A 278 10.43 -19.36 -10.99
C HIS A 278 10.49 -19.09 -9.48
N TYR A 279 9.59 -19.70 -8.71
CA TYR A 279 9.47 -19.50 -7.25
C TYR A 279 9.35 -20.81 -6.50
N ALA A 280 9.62 -20.79 -5.20
CA ALA A 280 9.32 -21.87 -4.28
C ALA A 280 8.62 -21.31 -3.05
N LEU A 281 7.39 -21.77 -2.78
CA LEU A 281 6.55 -21.27 -1.69
C LEU A 281 6.69 -22.16 -0.46
N VAL A 282 7.03 -21.57 0.69
CA VAL A 282 7.04 -22.23 1.99
C VAL A 282 5.72 -21.93 2.70
N THR A 283 4.94 -22.97 3.02
CA THR A 283 3.55 -22.84 3.50
C THR A 283 3.26 -23.80 4.69
N TRP A 284 2.22 -23.48 5.47
CA TRP A 284 1.74 -24.33 6.57
C TRP A 284 0.45 -25.08 6.21
N ASP A 285 -0.50 -24.38 5.61
CA ASP A 285 -1.87 -24.85 5.39
C ASP A 285 -2.53 -24.26 4.12
N ALA A 286 -1.74 -23.67 3.22
CA ALA A 286 -2.25 -23.07 1.99
C ALA A 286 -2.97 -24.10 1.11
N SER A 287 -4.17 -23.74 0.63
CA SER A 287 -4.94 -24.60 -0.27
C SER A 287 -4.30 -24.64 -1.68
N PRO A 288 -4.59 -25.68 -2.51
CA PRO A 288 -4.13 -25.71 -3.89
C PRO A 288 -4.56 -24.48 -4.71
N GLU A 289 -5.76 -23.97 -4.46
CA GLU A 289 -6.30 -22.77 -5.11
C GLU A 289 -5.55 -21.50 -4.68
N GLU A 290 -5.20 -21.39 -3.40
CA GLU A 290 -4.36 -20.30 -2.89
C GLU A 290 -2.94 -20.36 -3.47
N VAL A 291 -2.33 -21.55 -3.51
CA VAL A 291 -1.01 -21.76 -4.13
C VAL A 291 -1.05 -21.39 -5.61
N GLN A 292 -2.09 -21.78 -6.35
CA GLN A 292 -2.26 -21.42 -7.76
C GLN A 292 -2.49 -19.92 -7.95
N ARG A 293 -3.19 -19.25 -7.03
CA ARG A 293 -3.36 -17.79 -7.01
C ARG A 293 -2.02 -17.10 -6.84
N TRP A 294 -1.25 -17.45 -5.80
CA TRP A 294 0.08 -16.89 -5.57
C TRP A 294 1.04 -17.12 -6.74
N ASN A 295 1.07 -18.35 -7.27
CA ASN A 295 1.87 -18.70 -8.44
C ASN A 295 1.59 -17.74 -9.61
N ARG A 296 0.31 -17.54 -9.95
CA ARG A 296 -0.08 -16.66 -11.06
C ARG A 296 0.44 -15.23 -10.88
N LEU A 297 0.25 -14.64 -9.70
CA LEU A 297 0.64 -13.25 -9.45
C LEU A 297 2.17 -13.08 -9.40
N LEU A 298 2.89 -14.04 -8.80
CA LEU A 298 4.36 -14.05 -8.76
C LEU A 298 4.97 -14.23 -10.15
N GLU A 299 4.47 -15.19 -10.95
CA GLU A 299 4.91 -15.43 -12.33
C GLU A 299 4.61 -14.23 -13.24
N GLN A 300 3.45 -13.59 -13.05
CA GLN A 300 3.11 -12.35 -13.74
C GLN A 300 4.14 -11.26 -13.45
N ASN A 301 4.52 -11.08 -12.18
CA ASN A 301 5.53 -10.09 -11.80
C ASN A 301 6.91 -10.43 -12.38
N PHE A 302 7.34 -11.69 -12.31
CA PHE A 302 8.62 -12.16 -12.86
C PHE A 302 8.72 -11.87 -14.36
N ARG A 303 7.69 -12.25 -15.13
CA ARG A 303 7.65 -12.01 -16.58
C ARG A 303 7.68 -10.52 -16.90
N ALA A 304 6.87 -9.72 -16.20
CA ALA A 304 6.82 -8.30 -16.43
C ALA A 304 8.16 -7.60 -16.17
N PHE A 305 8.84 -7.97 -15.07
CA PHE A 305 10.15 -7.44 -14.74
C PHE A 305 11.16 -7.64 -15.88
N TYR A 306 11.28 -8.86 -16.40
CA TYR A 306 12.19 -9.16 -17.50
C TYR A 306 11.76 -8.55 -18.84
N LEU A 307 10.46 -8.53 -19.14
CA LEU A 307 9.94 -7.91 -20.36
C LEU A 307 10.19 -6.40 -20.38
N VAL A 308 10.03 -5.70 -19.25
CA VAL A 308 10.35 -4.25 -19.16
C VAL A 308 11.84 -4.00 -19.42
N HIS A 309 12.73 -4.83 -18.88
CA HIS A 309 14.17 -4.69 -19.14
C HIS A 309 14.54 -5.05 -20.58
N ALA A 310 13.95 -6.10 -21.14
CA ALA A 310 14.12 -6.45 -22.54
C ALA A 310 13.66 -5.31 -23.45
N TRP A 311 12.50 -4.70 -23.16
CA TRP A 311 11.96 -3.54 -23.88
C TRP A 311 12.93 -2.35 -23.88
N ARG A 312 13.66 -2.16 -22.79
CA ARG A 312 14.73 -1.14 -22.69
C ARG A 312 16.06 -1.58 -23.33
N GLY A 313 16.14 -2.78 -23.91
CA GLY A 313 17.38 -3.34 -24.44
C GLY A 313 18.41 -3.73 -23.38
N VAL A 314 17.98 -3.86 -22.12
CA VAL A 314 18.85 -4.17 -20.96
C VAL A 314 18.86 -5.68 -20.71
N ASP A 315 20.05 -6.27 -20.81
CA ASP A 315 20.31 -7.67 -20.48
C ASP A 315 20.64 -7.81 -18.99
N LEU A 316 19.88 -8.65 -18.31
CA LEU A 316 19.97 -8.93 -16.89
C LEU A 316 20.34 -10.40 -16.69
N PRO A 317 21.15 -10.71 -15.67
CA PRO A 317 21.36 -12.09 -15.28
C PRO A 317 20.04 -12.72 -14.82
N LEU A 318 19.93 -14.02 -15.05
CA LEU A 318 18.78 -14.82 -14.68
C LEU A 318 19.07 -15.54 -13.36
N PRO A 319 18.12 -15.58 -12.38
CA PRO A 319 18.22 -16.45 -11.23
C PRO A 319 18.44 -17.88 -11.68
N GLU A 320 19.38 -18.56 -11.06
CA GLU A 320 19.70 -19.95 -11.43
C GLU A 320 18.77 -20.97 -10.76
N ALA A 321 18.10 -20.56 -9.67
CA ALA A 321 17.19 -21.37 -8.87
C ALA A 321 15.88 -20.60 -8.59
N PRO A 322 14.76 -21.30 -8.34
CA PRO A 322 13.52 -20.67 -7.92
C PRO A 322 13.70 -19.78 -6.68
N LEU A 323 13.14 -18.58 -6.72
CA LEU A 323 13.21 -17.60 -5.65
C LEU A 323 12.32 -18.03 -4.47
N THR A 324 12.81 -17.87 -3.23
CA THR A 324 12.10 -18.35 -2.04
C THR A 324 11.07 -17.32 -1.57
N VAL A 325 9.84 -17.79 -1.33
CA VAL A 325 8.73 -17.00 -0.79
C VAL A 325 8.13 -17.72 0.41
N ILE A 326 7.94 -17.02 1.53
CA ILE A 326 7.27 -17.53 2.72
C ILE A 326 5.86 -16.96 2.79
N LEU A 327 4.88 -17.85 2.94
CA LEU A 327 3.48 -17.51 3.15
C LEU A 327 3.07 -17.99 4.56
N PRO A 328 3.17 -17.14 5.59
CA PRO A 328 2.73 -17.47 6.94
C PRO A 328 1.20 -17.67 6.96
N PRO A 329 0.68 -18.54 7.86
CA PRO A 329 -0.74 -18.91 7.88
C PRO A 329 -1.66 -17.80 8.41
N SER A 330 -1.10 -16.77 9.06
CA SER A 330 -1.89 -15.68 9.61
C SER A 330 -1.12 -14.36 9.66
N PRO A 331 -1.83 -13.21 9.72
CA PRO A 331 -1.21 -11.91 10.00
C PRO A 331 -0.36 -11.91 11.27
N ARG A 332 -0.74 -12.70 12.29
CA ARG A 332 0.01 -12.80 13.55
C ARG A 332 1.39 -13.43 13.31
N GLU A 333 1.44 -14.55 12.59
CA GLU A 333 2.71 -15.22 12.26
C GLU A 333 3.57 -14.36 11.33
N PHE A 334 2.94 -13.64 10.40
CA PHE A 334 3.63 -12.65 9.58
C PHE A 334 4.36 -11.59 10.43
N PHE A 335 3.70 -11.01 11.43
CA PHE A 335 4.36 -10.04 12.33
C PHE A 335 5.43 -10.68 13.22
N GLN A 336 5.27 -11.95 13.61
CA GLN A 336 6.34 -12.66 14.32
C GLN A 336 7.59 -12.78 13.45
N LEU A 337 7.43 -13.18 12.18
CA LEU A 337 8.54 -13.23 11.22
C LEU A 337 9.17 -11.84 11.02
N SER A 338 8.37 -10.78 10.92
CA SER A 338 8.92 -9.41 10.79
C SER A 338 9.86 -9.05 11.96
N ARG A 339 9.52 -9.46 13.19
CA ARG A 339 10.36 -9.24 14.37
C ARG A 339 11.61 -10.12 14.36
N VAL A 340 11.50 -11.36 13.90
CA VAL A 340 12.65 -12.28 13.77
C VAL A 340 13.67 -11.77 12.75
N PHE A 341 13.21 -11.09 11.71
CA PHE A 341 14.05 -10.48 10.68
C PHE A 341 14.41 -9.02 10.93
N ASP A 342 14.13 -8.48 12.13
CA ASP A 342 14.38 -7.07 12.49
C ASP A 342 13.77 -6.06 11.51
N ILE A 343 12.64 -6.41 10.90
CA ILE A 343 11.92 -5.55 9.96
C ILE A 343 11.02 -4.60 10.75
N PRO A 344 11.00 -3.29 10.43
CA PRO A 344 10.10 -2.34 11.08
C PRO A 344 8.63 -2.76 11.00
N LEU A 345 7.91 -2.65 12.11
CA LEU A 345 6.47 -3.04 12.18
C LEU A 345 5.56 -2.19 11.28
N ARG A 346 6.00 -0.98 10.89
CA ARG A 346 5.28 -0.10 9.98
C ARG A 346 5.68 -0.39 8.55
N LEU A 347 5.09 -1.44 7.99
CA LEU A 347 5.29 -1.80 6.61
C LEU A 347 4.49 -0.89 5.68
N GLN A 348 5.07 -0.60 4.51
CA GLN A 348 4.39 0.17 3.46
C GLN A 348 3.40 -0.71 2.66
N THR A 349 3.60 -2.03 2.68
CA THR A 349 2.76 -3.03 1.99
C THR A 349 2.57 -4.26 2.85
N ASP A 350 1.71 -5.18 2.39
CA ASP A 350 1.39 -6.44 3.07
C ASP A 350 2.46 -7.53 2.88
N GLY A 351 3.74 -7.13 2.94
CA GLY A 351 4.89 -7.98 2.69
C GLY A 351 6.21 -7.26 2.93
N PHE A 352 7.31 -8.03 3.04
CA PHE A 352 8.67 -7.51 3.11
C PHE A 352 9.67 -8.48 2.48
N TYR A 353 10.74 -7.94 1.89
CA TYR A 353 11.88 -8.71 1.41
C TYR A 353 13.09 -8.53 2.33
N VAL A 354 13.79 -9.64 2.62
CA VAL A 354 15.00 -9.65 3.45
C VAL A 354 16.22 -9.99 2.60
N PRO A 355 17.04 -8.99 2.18
CA PRO A 355 18.15 -9.18 1.23
C PRO A 355 19.22 -10.16 1.70
N ASP A 356 19.53 -10.17 3.00
CA ASP A 356 20.57 -11.05 3.58
C ASP A 356 20.23 -12.54 3.48
N TYR A 357 18.94 -12.85 3.42
CA TYR A 357 18.44 -14.22 3.36
C TYR A 357 17.87 -14.60 1.98
N ASP A 358 17.72 -13.62 1.09
CA ASP A 358 17.06 -13.73 -0.21
C ASP A 358 15.64 -14.32 -0.13
N VAL A 359 14.89 -13.86 0.88
CA VAL A 359 13.55 -14.35 1.18
C VAL A 359 12.53 -13.23 1.09
N LEU A 360 11.47 -13.50 0.35
CA LEU A 360 10.27 -12.67 0.31
C LEU A 360 9.23 -13.25 1.28
N VAL A 361 8.69 -12.42 2.17
CA VAL A 361 7.60 -12.80 3.07
C VAL A 361 6.35 -12.00 2.71
N LEU A 362 5.25 -12.69 2.41
CA LEU A 362 3.99 -12.06 2.00
C LEU A 362 2.88 -12.40 2.99
N SER A 363 2.14 -11.40 3.45
CA SER A 363 1.02 -11.62 4.35
C SER A 363 -0.12 -12.39 3.63
N PRO A 364 -0.82 -13.31 4.31
CA PRO A 364 -1.97 -14.00 3.73
C PRO A 364 -3.18 -13.07 3.50
N GLY A 365 -3.17 -11.88 4.09
CA GLY A 365 -4.23 -10.88 3.92
C GLY A 365 -3.74 -9.45 4.12
N ARG A 366 -4.61 -8.51 3.78
CA ARG A 366 -4.36 -7.06 3.90
C ARG A 366 -4.20 -6.65 5.36
N LEU A 367 -3.10 -5.96 5.72
CA LEU A 367 -2.70 -5.67 7.10
C LEU A 367 -3.09 -4.29 7.60
N ASP A 368 -3.41 -3.34 6.72
CA ASP A 368 -3.82 -2.00 7.13
C ASP A 368 -5.19 -2.00 7.82
N GLU A 369 -5.43 -0.93 8.56
CA GLU A 369 -6.63 -0.75 9.37
C GLU A 369 -7.93 -0.85 8.55
N LEU A 370 -7.95 -0.31 7.33
CA LEU A 370 -9.14 -0.34 6.46
C LEU A 370 -9.43 -1.77 6.02
N GLY A 371 -8.41 -2.49 5.56
CA GLY A 371 -8.53 -3.89 5.18
C GLY A 371 -8.98 -4.77 6.33
N GLN A 372 -8.40 -4.60 7.52
CA GLN A 372 -8.77 -5.36 8.72
C GLN A 372 -10.19 -5.06 9.21
N THR A 373 -10.60 -3.79 9.16
CA THR A 373 -11.98 -3.38 9.52
C THR A 373 -12.99 -3.99 8.56
N PHE A 374 -12.70 -3.93 7.26
CA PHE A 374 -13.55 -4.50 6.24
C PHE A 374 -13.62 -6.02 6.30
N ALA A 375 -12.50 -6.71 6.53
CA ALA A 375 -12.48 -8.16 6.70
C ALA A 375 -13.36 -8.63 7.87
N ARG A 376 -13.38 -7.88 9.00
CA ARG A 376 -14.29 -8.17 10.12
C ARG A 376 -15.76 -7.99 9.72
N GLN A 377 -16.08 -6.96 8.95
CA GLN A 377 -17.43 -6.74 8.42
C GLN A 377 -17.86 -7.87 7.48
N MET A 378 -16.97 -8.33 6.60
CA MET A 378 -17.23 -9.46 5.71
C MET A 378 -17.39 -10.78 6.45
N GLN A 379 -16.55 -11.03 7.47
CA GLN A 379 -16.68 -12.22 8.30
C GLN A 379 -18.04 -12.31 8.99
N ALA A 380 -18.61 -11.19 9.44
CA ALA A 380 -19.95 -11.16 10.01
C ALA A 380 -21.04 -11.57 8.99
N ILE A 381 -20.87 -11.21 7.70
CA ILE A 381 -21.76 -11.67 6.62
C ILE A 381 -21.59 -13.18 6.41
N TYR A 382 -20.37 -13.69 6.38
CA TYR A 382 -20.11 -15.11 6.14
C TYR A 382 -20.57 -16.01 7.29
N GLN A 383 -20.57 -15.50 8.52
CA GLN A 383 -21.13 -16.21 9.69
C GLN A 383 -22.64 -16.48 9.58
N THR A 384 -23.37 -15.80 8.69
CA THR A 384 -24.78 -16.12 8.44
C THR A 384 -24.99 -17.33 7.52
N GLY A 385 -23.93 -18.10 7.22
CA GLY A 385 -23.98 -19.29 6.36
C GLY A 385 -23.88 -19.01 4.86
N VAL A 386 -23.65 -17.74 4.47
CA VAL A 386 -23.48 -17.35 3.07
C VAL A 386 -22.03 -17.60 2.66
N LYS A 387 -21.83 -18.30 1.53
CA LYS A 387 -20.50 -18.59 0.99
C LYS A 387 -20.06 -17.49 0.01
N ARG A 388 -18.83 -17.01 0.17
CA ARG A 388 -18.21 -16.01 -0.72
C ARG A 388 -18.27 -16.40 -2.20
N ASP A 389 -17.90 -17.61 -2.55
CA ASP A 389 -17.89 -18.07 -3.96
C ASP A 389 -19.30 -18.15 -4.57
N ALA A 390 -20.32 -18.41 -3.75
CA ALA A 390 -21.70 -18.35 -4.21
C ALA A 390 -22.07 -16.91 -4.59
N LEU A 391 -21.70 -15.93 -3.76
CA LEU A 391 -21.93 -14.51 -4.04
C LEU A 391 -21.18 -14.05 -5.31
N LEU A 392 -19.89 -14.42 -5.44
CA LEU A 392 -19.05 -14.04 -6.59
C LEU A 392 -19.43 -14.72 -7.91
N SER A 393 -20.22 -15.80 -7.87
CA SER A 393 -20.76 -16.46 -9.07
C SER A 393 -22.13 -15.93 -9.49
N GLY A 394 -22.61 -14.87 -8.84
CA GLY A 394 -23.94 -14.31 -9.05
C GLY A 394 -25.06 -15.17 -8.45
N SER A 395 -24.75 -16.05 -7.50
CA SER A 395 -25.70 -16.87 -6.73
C SER A 395 -25.77 -16.36 -5.29
N GLY A 396 -26.61 -16.95 -4.44
CA GLY A 396 -26.74 -16.48 -3.05
C GLY A 396 -27.81 -17.22 -2.24
N PRO A 397 -28.14 -16.72 -1.04
CA PRO A 397 -29.25 -17.25 -0.26
C PRO A 397 -30.58 -17.12 -0.99
N PRO A 398 -31.61 -17.91 -0.65
CA PRO A 398 -32.94 -17.78 -1.25
C PRO A 398 -33.45 -16.34 -1.15
N LEU A 399 -34.02 -15.83 -2.25
CA LEU A 399 -34.60 -14.49 -2.28
C LEU A 399 -36.07 -14.54 -1.88
N ASP A 400 -36.48 -13.52 -1.16
CA ASP A 400 -37.88 -13.23 -0.90
C ASP A 400 -38.07 -11.71 -0.91
N LYS A 401 -38.96 -11.23 -1.78
CA LYS A 401 -39.22 -9.79 -1.94
C LYS A 401 -39.58 -9.10 -0.62
N GLU A 402 -40.28 -9.80 0.28
CA GLU A 402 -40.70 -9.27 1.58
C GLU A 402 -39.65 -9.49 2.68
N GLY A 403 -38.77 -10.48 2.52
CA GLY A 403 -37.76 -10.89 3.50
C GLY A 403 -38.27 -11.86 4.59
N LYS A 404 -39.43 -12.49 4.38
CA LYS A 404 -40.06 -13.45 5.32
C LYS A 404 -39.47 -14.86 5.21
N LYS A 405 -39.26 -15.35 3.99
CA LYS A 405 -38.77 -16.72 3.72
C LYS A 405 -37.33 -16.78 3.20
N GLY A 406 -36.73 -15.62 3.00
CA GLY A 406 -35.43 -15.46 2.37
C GLY A 406 -34.90 -14.06 2.60
N LYS A 407 -33.77 -13.76 1.97
CA LYS A 407 -33.15 -12.44 2.02
C LYS A 407 -33.79 -11.54 0.96
N ARG A 408 -33.86 -10.23 1.23
CA ARG A 408 -34.33 -9.28 0.22
C ARG A 408 -33.31 -9.18 -0.93
N PRO A 409 -33.75 -8.98 -2.18
CA PRO A 409 -32.83 -8.79 -3.32
C PRO A 409 -31.77 -7.71 -3.07
N GLU A 410 -32.14 -6.60 -2.45
CA GLU A 410 -31.24 -5.50 -2.10
C GLU A 410 -30.15 -5.94 -1.11
N GLU A 411 -30.51 -6.75 -0.11
CA GLU A 411 -29.58 -7.26 0.89
C GLU A 411 -28.57 -8.21 0.23
N VAL A 412 -29.04 -9.10 -0.65
CA VAL A 412 -28.16 -10.01 -1.38
C VAL A 412 -27.28 -9.26 -2.38
N ALA A 413 -27.80 -8.26 -3.08
CA ALA A 413 -27.01 -7.43 -4.00
C ALA A 413 -25.92 -6.65 -3.24
N ARG A 414 -26.23 -6.15 -2.03
CA ARG A 414 -25.24 -5.57 -1.12
C ARG A 414 -24.15 -6.60 -0.76
N MET A 415 -24.53 -7.81 -0.34
CA MET A 415 -23.57 -8.87 -0.05
C MET A 415 -22.70 -9.23 -1.25
N GLN A 416 -23.28 -9.35 -2.45
CA GLN A 416 -22.53 -9.64 -3.68
C GLN A 416 -21.57 -8.50 -4.05
N THR A 417 -22.00 -7.24 -3.89
CA THR A 417 -21.15 -6.06 -4.12
C THR A 417 -19.97 -6.03 -3.16
N LEU A 418 -20.20 -6.27 -1.86
CA LEU A 418 -19.13 -6.29 -0.86
C LEU A 418 -18.17 -7.48 -1.05
N ALA A 419 -18.68 -8.67 -1.39
CA ALA A 419 -17.85 -9.83 -1.72
C ALA A 419 -16.97 -9.58 -2.95
N LEU A 420 -17.52 -8.90 -3.97
CA LEU A 420 -16.76 -8.45 -5.14
C LEU A 420 -15.64 -7.48 -4.73
N VAL A 421 -15.96 -6.46 -3.93
CA VAL A 421 -14.96 -5.49 -3.43
C VAL A 421 -13.88 -6.22 -2.65
N GLU A 422 -14.23 -7.13 -1.74
CA GLU A 422 -13.29 -7.95 -0.99
C GLU A 422 -12.34 -8.72 -1.90
N ARG A 423 -12.86 -9.34 -2.96
CA ARG A 423 -12.02 -10.08 -3.91
C ARG A 423 -11.02 -9.18 -4.63
N LEU A 424 -11.47 -8.02 -5.10
CA LEU A 424 -10.63 -7.09 -5.83
C LEU A 424 -9.57 -6.42 -4.95
N ILE A 425 -9.91 -6.02 -3.71
CA ILE A 425 -8.93 -5.41 -2.80
C ILE A 425 -7.89 -6.41 -2.30
N GLU A 426 -8.26 -7.68 -2.10
CA GLU A 426 -7.30 -8.71 -1.71
C GLU A 426 -6.29 -8.96 -2.83
N ASP A 427 -6.76 -9.16 -4.07
CA ASP A 427 -5.87 -9.35 -5.22
C ASP A 427 -4.97 -8.12 -5.44
N ARG A 428 -5.51 -6.90 -5.28
CA ARG A 428 -4.70 -5.67 -5.35
C ARG A 428 -3.67 -5.56 -4.23
N ALA A 429 -4.03 -5.90 -2.99
CA ALA A 429 -3.10 -5.90 -1.86
C ALA A 429 -1.95 -6.89 -2.07
N MET A 430 -2.26 -8.11 -2.53
CA MET A 430 -1.27 -9.11 -2.88
C MET A 430 -0.37 -8.63 -4.02
N MET A 431 -0.95 -8.10 -5.09
CA MET A 431 -0.19 -7.59 -6.23
C MET A 431 0.70 -6.41 -5.83
N ALA A 432 0.23 -5.50 -4.97
CA ALA A 432 1.03 -4.39 -4.46
C ALA A 432 2.24 -4.90 -3.64
N ALA A 433 2.05 -5.89 -2.77
CA ALA A 433 3.14 -6.49 -2.00
C ALA A 433 4.14 -7.23 -2.91
N ILE A 434 3.66 -8.02 -3.88
CA ILE A 434 4.49 -8.75 -4.85
C ILE A 434 5.27 -7.77 -5.73
N THR A 435 4.60 -6.78 -6.30
CA THR A 435 5.26 -5.83 -7.22
C THR A 435 6.19 -4.88 -6.48
N ARG A 436 5.95 -4.59 -5.20
CA ARG A 436 6.90 -3.83 -4.40
C ARG A 436 8.09 -4.70 -3.98
N GLU A 437 7.84 -5.71 -3.16
CA GLU A 437 8.90 -6.47 -2.47
C GLU A 437 9.45 -7.60 -3.33
N GLY A 438 8.63 -8.22 -4.19
CA GLY A 438 9.09 -9.19 -5.18
C GLY A 438 9.96 -8.56 -6.28
N ASN A 439 9.71 -7.31 -6.71
CA ASN A 439 10.66 -6.63 -7.59
C ASN A 439 11.95 -6.25 -6.85
N ARG A 440 11.90 -5.96 -5.54
CA ARG A 440 13.14 -5.82 -4.77
C ARG A 440 13.93 -7.12 -4.76
N GLN A 441 13.29 -8.26 -4.49
CA GLN A 441 13.92 -9.58 -4.61
C GLN A 441 14.58 -9.76 -5.98
N LEU A 442 13.87 -9.44 -7.06
CA LEU A 442 14.42 -9.52 -8.43
C LEU A 442 15.58 -8.56 -8.66
N LEU A 443 15.51 -7.32 -8.17
CA LEU A 443 16.60 -6.35 -8.29
C LEU A 443 17.88 -6.84 -7.58
N TYR A 444 17.77 -7.48 -6.43
CA TYR A 444 18.92 -8.10 -5.75
C TYR A 444 19.38 -9.40 -6.41
N ALA A 445 18.44 -10.25 -6.86
CA ALA A 445 18.73 -11.49 -7.58
C ALA A 445 19.45 -11.24 -8.92
N THR A 446 19.15 -10.12 -9.57
CA THR A 446 19.77 -9.72 -10.84
C THR A 446 20.97 -8.78 -10.69
N GLY A 447 21.39 -8.50 -9.44
CA GLY A 447 22.51 -7.60 -9.16
C GLY A 447 22.29 -6.14 -9.56
N GLN A 448 21.03 -5.75 -9.83
CA GLN A 448 20.68 -4.34 -10.08
C GLN A 448 20.72 -3.49 -8.81
N LEU A 449 20.52 -4.10 -7.64
CA LEU A 449 20.79 -3.45 -6.35
C LEU A 449 21.97 -4.13 -5.64
N PRO A 450 22.87 -3.36 -5.01
CA PRO A 450 24.01 -3.92 -4.30
C PRO A 450 23.57 -4.65 -3.03
N ARG A 451 24.08 -5.87 -2.84
CA ARG A 451 23.72 -6.75 -1.69
C ARG A 451 24.46 -6.42 -0.40
N TYR A 452 25.70 -5.92 -0.50
CA TYR A 452 26.61 -5.85 0.64
C TYR A 452 26.73 -4.45 1.24
N VAL A 453 25.80 -3.56 0.92
CA VAL A 453 25.82 -2.17 1.36
C VAL A 453 24.41 -1.77 1.74
N ASP A 454 24.26 -1.15 2.91
CA ASP A 454 22.99 -0.58 3.35
C ASP A 454 22.61 0.57 2.42
N LEU A 455 21.53 0.40 1.66
CA LEU A 455 21.08 1.42 0.73
C LEU A 455 20.51 2.64 1.48
N PRO A 456 20.74 3.87 0.98
CA PRO A 456 20.02 5.02 1.49
C PRO A 456 18.51 4.83 1.29
N GLU A 457 17.70 5.34 2.24
CA GLU A 457 16.26 5.09 2.32
C GLU A 457 15.54 5.58 1.06
N TRP A 458 15.96 6.70 0.45
CA TRP A 458 15.40 7.18 -0.81
C TRP A 458 15.62 6.22 -1.97
N LEU A 459 16.78 5.54 -2.03
CA LEU A 459 17.09 4.60 -3.11
C LEU A 459 16.35 3.29 -2.87
N PHE A 460 16.35 2.82 -1.63
CA PHE A 460 15.62 1.64 -1.19
C PHE A 460 14.11 1.78 -1.47
N HIS A 461 13.50 2.88 -1.04
CA HIS A 461 12.07 3.11 -1.24
C HIS A 461 11.75 3.56 -2.66
N GLY A 462 12.58 4.37 -3.30
CA GLY A 462 12.37 4.84 -4.68
C GLY A 462 12.38 3.70 -5.69
N SER A 463 13.28 2.73 -5.52
CA SER A 463 13.29 1.51 -6.34
C SER A 463 12.01 0.71 -6.15
N ALA A 464 11.62 0.44 -4.91
CA ALA A 464 10.39 -0.29 -4.59
C ALA A 464 9.13 0.41 -5.14
N ASN A 465 9.02 1.72 -4.95
CA ASN A 465 7.88 2.55 -5.36
C ASN A 465 7.72 2.63 -6.89
N THR A 466 8.82 2.50 -7.64
CA THR A 466 8.80 2.55 -9.10
C THR A 466 8.12 1.34 -9.71
N TRP A 467 8.27 0.17 -9.09
CA TRP A 467 7.70 -1.08 -9.58
C TRP A 467 6.37 -1.44 -8.94
N MET A 468 6.06 -0.86 -7.79
CA MET A 468 4.85 -1.14 -7.03
C MET A 468 3.60 -0.76 -7.82
N GLN A 469 2.63 -1.67 -7.88
CA GLN A 469 1.25 -1.32 -8.22
C GLN A 469 0.56 -0.78 -6.96
N PRO A 470 -0.11 0.39 -7.04
CA PRO A 470 -0.81 0.93 -5.89
C PRO A 470 -1.92 -0.01 -5.41
N ARG A 471 -1.93 -0.30 -4.10
CA ARG A 471 -3.04 -1.05 -3.48
C ARG A 471 -4.33 -0.24 -3.44
N ASP A 472 -4.20 1.05 -3.18
CA ASP A 472 -5.29 2.01 -2.95
C ASP A 472 -5.08 3.23 -3.87
N PRO A 473 -6.15 3.96 -4.25
CA PRO A 473 -6.00 5.21 -4.99
C PRO A 473 -5.35 6.30 -4.11
N ALA A 474 -4.77 7.32 -4.75
CA ALA A 474 -4.29 8.48 -4.01
C ALA A 474 -5.48 9.34 -3.57
N LEU A 475 -5.59 9.61 -2.27
CA LEU A 475 -6.56 10.60 -1.77
C LEU A 475 -5.88 11.96 -1.71
N ILE A 476 -6.53 12.94 -2.33
CA ILE A 476 -6.06 14.33 -2.34
C ILE A 476 -7.19 15.26 -1.93
N SER A 477 -6.81 16.48 -1.58
CA SER A 477 -7.74 17.56 -1.32
C SER A 477 -7.35 18.81 -2.11
N LYS A 478 -8.36 19.47 -2.68
CA LYS A 478 -8.19 20.75 -3.38
C LYS A 478 -9.08 21.78 -2.71
N LYS A 479 -8.56 22.99 -2.51
CA LYS A 479 -9.34 24.13 -2.05
C LYS A 479 -10.18 24.64 -3.23
N ASP A 480 -11.49 24.64 -3.08
CA ASP A 480 -12.44 25.26 -4.00
C ASP A 480 -13.14 26.41 -3.26
N GLY A 481 -12.57 27.61 -3.40
CA GLY A 481 -12.96 28.75 -2.58
C GLY A 481 -12.63 28.54 -1.10
N LYS A 482 -13.66 28.47 -0.25
CA LYS A 482 -13.53 28.19 1.19
C LYS A 482 -13.66 26.71 1.53
N ASP A 483 -14.19 25.91 0.61
CA ASP A 483 -14.49 24.52 0.85
C ASP A 483 -13.32 23.64 0.39
N GLU A 484 -13.04 22.59 1.15
CA GLU A 484 -12.07 21.57 0.79
C GLU A 484 -12.81 20.42 0.10
N LYS A 485 -12.56 20.24 -1.21
CA LYS A 485 -13.11 19.13 -1.97
C LYS A 485 -12.10 17.99 -2.00
N HIS A 486 -12.58 16.79 -1.72
CA HIS A 486 -11.77 15.58 -1.74
C HIS A 486 -11.90 14.88 -3.08
N TYR A 487 -10.79 14.36 -3.58
CA TYR A 487 -10.75 13.58 -4.82
C TYR A 487 -10.00 12.29 -4.56
N ILE A 488 -10.42 11.23 -5.24
CA ILE A 488 -9.64 10.00 -5.39
C ILE A 488 -8.99 10.02 -6.76
N SER A 489 -7.71 9.74 -6.82
CA SER A 489 -6.98 9.58 -8.08
C SER A 489 -6.81 8.10 -8.35
N VAL A 490 -7.56 7.61 -9.35
CA VAL A 490 -7.54 6.21 -9.79
C VAL A 490 -6.71 6.09 -11.06
N SER A 491 -6.16 4.91 -11.33
CA SER A 491 -5.36 4.66 -12.53
C SER A 491 -5.87 3.45 -13.29
N LEU A 492 -5.76 3.54 -14.61
CA LEU A 492 -6.08 2.47 -15.55
C LEU A 492 -4.81 1.82 -16.12
N ALA A 493 -3.64 2.30 -15.71
CA ALA A 493 -2.32 1.87 -16.17
C ALA A 493 -1.37 1.65 -14.97
N ASP A 494 -1.82 0.83 -14.01
CA ASP A 494 -1.02 0.43 -12.85
C ASP A 494 -0.14 -0.79 -13.14
N GLY A 495 0.39 -0.93 -14.36
CA GLY A 495 1.22 -2.06 -14.75
C GLY A 495 2.70 -1.89 -14.38
N TRP A 496 3.58 -2.35 -15.26
CA TRP A 496 5.04 -2.33 -15.06
C TRP A 496 5.74 -1.40 -16.05
N GLY A 497 6.86 -0.84 -15.63
CA GLY A 497 7.77 -0.05 -16.50
C GLY A 497 7.34 1.39 -16.78
N GLY A 498 6.09 1.75 -16.49
CA GLY A 498 5.56 3.11 -16.52
C GLY A 498 5.77 3.90 -15.21
N PRO A 499 5.32 5.16 -15.15
CA PRO A 499 5.32 5.92 -13.90
C PRO A 499 4.27 5.34 -12.93
N ASN A 500 4.59 5.32 -11.64
CA ASN A 500 3.62 4.93 -10.61
C ASN A 500 2.59 6.06 -10.43
N SER A 501 1.33 5.75 -10.72
CA SER A 501 0.22 6.71 -10.71
C SER A 501 -0.02 7.37 -9.35
N PHE A 502 0.06 6.60 -8.27
CA PHE A 502 -0.15 7.04 -6.90
C PHE A 502 0.92 8.06 -6.47
N TRP A 503 2.19 7.73 -6.69
CA TRP A 503 3.30 8.62 -6.34
C TRP A 503 3.38 9.82 -7.29
N GLN A 504 3.07 9.65 -8.57
CA GLN A 504 2.96 10.76 -9.51
C GLN A 504 1.91 11.77 -9.05
N ARG A 505 0.74 11.29 -8.59
CA ARG A 505 -0.30 12.18 -8.10
C ARG A 505 0.13 12.93 -6.86
N HIS A 506 0.67 12.23 -5.86
CA HIS A 506 1.14 12.89 -4.64
C HIS A 506 2.25 13.89 -4.92
N PHE A 507 3.14 13.63 -5.89
CA PHE A 507 4.19 14.57 -6.27
C PHE A 507 3.59 15.86 -6.81
N ARG A 508 2.60 15.75 -7.69
CA ARG A 508 1.87 16.90 -8.22
C ARG A 508 1.07 17.62 -7.14
N ASP A 509 0.47 16.91 -6.18
CA ASP A 509 -0.22 17.52 -5.02
C ASP A 509 0.75 18.35 -4.16
N LEU A 510 1.95 17.82 -3.89
CA LEU A 510 3.02 18.56 -3.19
C LEU A 510 3.46 19.80 -3.99
N GLN A 511 3.56 19.71 -5.32
CA GLN A 511 3.87 20.86 -6.18
C GLN A 511 2.75 21.91 -6.17
N GLU A 512 1.49 21.48 -6.36
CA GLU A 512 0.29 22.34 -6.37
C GLU A 512 0.15 23.10 -5.05
N LYS A 513 0.41 22.44 -3.92
CA LYS A 513 0.40 23.03 -2.56
C LYS A 513 1.71 23.74 -2.20
N LYS A 514 2.71 23.71 -3.10
CA LYS A 514 4.05 24.27 -2.91
C LYS A 514 4.73 23.75 -1.64
N GLU A 515 4.54 22.48 -1.32
CA GLU A 515 5.08 21.82 -0.12
C GLU A 515 6.44 21.16 -0.36
N LEU A 516 6.92 21.15 -1.60
CA LEU A 516 8.32 20.86 -1.90
C LEU A 516 9.20 22.06 -1.54
N HIS A 517 10.45 21.79 -1.19
CA HIS A 517 11.44 22.84 -0.93
C HIS A 517 11.52 23.80 -2.13
N PRO A 518 11.46 25.13 -1.90
CA PRO A 518 11.43 26.11 -2.99
C PRO A 518 12.75 26.22 -3.76
N ASP A 519 13.90 25.97 -3.12
CA ASP A 519 15.19 25.79 -3.79
C ASP A 519 15.34 24.32 -4.28
N PRO A 520 15.40 24.07 -5.61
CA PRO A 520 15.57 22.74 -6.17
C PRO A 520 16.87 22.05 -5.71
N GLY A 521 17.97 22.81 -5.56
CA GLY A 521 19.25 22.24 -5.13
C GLY A 521 19.16 21.68 -3.71
N GLN A 522 18.51 22.42 -2.81
CA GLN A 522 18.27 21.94 -1.44
C GLN A 522 17.26 20.77 -1.41
N LEU A 523 16.24 20.77 -2.28
CA LEU A 523 15.35 19.60 -2.41
C LEU A 523 16.14 18.33 -2.74
N LEU A 524 17.04 18.41 -3.73
CA LEU A 524 17.90 17.29 -4.11
C LEU A 524 18.78 16.84 -2.94
N ARG A 525 19.40 17.78 -2.21
CA ARG A 525 20.21 17.46 -1.02
C ARG A 525 19.38 16.82 0.10
N ASN A 526 18.15 17.27 0.33
CA ASN A 526 17.24 16.70 1.32
C ASN A 526 16.88 15.24 0.97
N VAL A 527 16.69 14.94 -0.32
CA VAL A 527 16.43 13.56 -0.79
C VAL A 527 17.69 12.70 -0.68
N LEU A 528 18.83 13.15 -1.24
CA LEU A 528 20.07 12.36 -1.25
C LEU A 528 20.60 12.05 0.16
N SER A 529 20.32 12.92 1.12
CA SER A 529 20.72 12.75 2.52
C SER A 529 19.65 12.09 3.41
N ASP A 530 18.57 11.58 2.82
CA ASP A 530 17.44 10.99 3.55
C ASP A 530 16.83 11.91 4.63
N ALA A 531 16.93 13.23 4.46
CA ALA A 531 16.48 14.20 5.47
C ALA A 531 14.99 14.01 5.81
N TYR A 532 14.15 13.75 4.79
CA TYR A 532 12.72 13.48 5.01
C TYR A 532 12.45 12.19 5.78
N PHE A 533 13.22 11.11 5.52
CA PHE A 533 13.08 9.86 6.25
C PHE A 533 13.61 9.96 7.69
N ARG A 534 14.73 10.67 7.89
CA ARG A 534 15.27 10.97 9.22
C ARG A 534 14.26 11.75 10.08
N GLY A 535 13.53 12.70 9.49
CA GLY A 535 12.43 13.42 10.16
C GLY A 535 11.27 12.55 10.64
N LEU A 536 11.16 11.28 10.19
CA LEU A 536 10.13 10.32 10.60
C LEU A 536 10.57 9.34 11.70
N ARG A 537 11.86 9.38 12.10
CA ARG A 537 12.44 8.43 13.07
C ARG A 537 11.97 8.69 14.50
N ASP A 538 11.86 9.97 14.89
CA ASP A 538 11.28 10.33 16.19
C ASP A 538 9.76 10.09 16.13
N PRO A 539 9.18 9.22 16.97
CA PRO A 539 7.74 9.00 16.96
C PRO A 539 6.94 10.16 17.54
N THR A 540 7.58 11.04 18.31
CA THR A 540 6.97 12.17 19.03
C THR A 540 6.99 13.47 18.23
N LYS A 541 7.77 13.51 17.14
CA LYS A 541 7.94 14.68 16.27
C LYS A 541 7.91 14.27 14.80
N ALA A 542 7.62 15.23 13.94
CA ALA A 542 7.71 15.05 12.49
C ALA A 542 8.46 16.27 11.97
N ASP A 543 9.78 16.15 11.90
CA ASP A 543 10.69 17.25 11.58
C ASP A 543 10.87 17.31 10.06
N ASP A 544 10.02 18.08 9.38
CA ASP A 544 10.19 18.37 7.96
C ASP A 544 11.41 19.29 7.78
N PRO A 545 12.45 18.88 7.03
CA PRO A 545 13.64 19.71 6.81
C PRO A 545 13.36 20.95 5.96
N ASP A 546 12.19 21.05 5.32
CA ASP A 546 11.82 22.22 4.54
C ASP A 546 11.35 23.37 5.45
N PRO A 547 11.61 24.63 5.08
CA PRO A 547 11.21 25.77 5.89
C PRO A 547 9.69 25.76 6.07
N GLU A 548 9.22 25.75 7.32
CA GLU A 548 7.80 25.92 7.61
C GLU A 548 7.32 27.21 6.95
N LYS A 549 6.38 27.10 6.01
CA LYS A 549 5.61 28.27 5.62
C LYS A 549 4.92 28.72 6.88
N LYS A 550 5.32 29.88 7.40
CA LYS A 550 4.50 30.62 8.35
C LYS A 550 3.18 30.84 7.63
N GLU A 551 2.19 30.01 7.91
CA GLU A 551 0.83 30.29 7.49
C GLU A 551 0.56 31.67 8.05
N THR A 552 0.44 32.64 7.16
CA THR A 552 -0.05 33.97 7.49
C THR A 552 -1.52 33.76 7.76
N SER A 553 -1.81 33.11 8.89
CA SER A 553 -3.12 33.16 9.50
C SER A 553 -3.37 34.65 9.60
N VAL A 554 -4.33 35.11 8.80
CA VAL A 554 -4.88 36.44 8.92
C VAL A 554 -5.49 36.44 10.30
N ALA A 555 -4.68 36.80 11.29
CA ALA A 555 -5.14 37.07 12.62
C ALA A 555 -6.19 38.15 12.41
N LEU A 556 -7.47 37.78 12.57
CA LEU A 556 -8.50 38.75 12.88
C LEU A 556 -7.97 39.46 14.13
N LYS A 557 -7.31 40.61 13.93
CA LYS A 557 -7.10 41.59 14.98
C LYS A 557 -8.50 41.94 15.46
N SER A 558 -8.96 41.25 16.49
CA SER A 558 -10.06 41.71 17.32
C SER A 558 -9.62 43.08 17.82
N GLY A 559 -10.13 44.12 17.17
CA GLY A 559 -9.85 45.49 17.54
C GLY A 559 -10.43 45.76 18.92
N SER A 560 -9.60 45.66 19.96
CA SER A 560 -9.82 46.43 21.19
C SER A 560 -9.38 47.86 20.89
N GLY A 561 -10.30 48.62 20.30
CA GLY A 561 -10.17 50.06 20.19
C GLY A 561 -10.18 50.68 21.59
N SER A 562 -9.04 51.24 21.99
CA SER A 562 -9.00 52.35 22.94
C SER A 562 -8.40 53.55 22.20
N GLY A 563 -9.19 54.62 22.17
CA GLY A 563 -9.04 55.79 21.32
C GLY A 563 -7.90 56.76 21.68
N PRO A 564 -7.91 57.95 21.05
CA PRO A 564 -6.71 58.74 20.75
C PRO A 564 -6.56 59.96 21.67
N LEU A 565 -5.32 60.37 21.97
CA LEU A 565 -5.02 61.76 22.34
C LEU A 565 -3.61 62.19 21.90
N THR A 566 -3.60 63.22 21.05
CA THR A 566 -2.64 64.35 20.88
C THR A 566 -1.24 64.15 20.26
N PRO A 567 -0.82 65.05 19.33
CA PRO A 567 0.53 65.14 18.76
C PRO A 567 1.39 66.24 19.43
N PRO A 568 2.72 66.21 19.23
CA PRO A 568 3.39 67.33 18.54
C PRO A 568 4.45 66.85 17.52
N LEU A 569 4.49 67.39 16.29
CA LEU A 569 5.21 68.60 15.87
C LEU A 569 6.75 68.49 15.90
N GLY A 570 7.37 68.64 14.72
CA GLY A 570 8.81 68.75 14.45
C GLY A 570 9.34 67.52 13.70
N GLY A 571 9.82 67.56 12.46
CA GLY A 571 10.46 68.61 11.68
C GLY A 571 11.84 68.08 11.27
N GLY A 572 12.11 67.91 9.96
CA GLY A 572 13.47 67.59 9.49
C GLY A 572 13.55 66.79 8.20
N LEU A 573 13.74 67.50 7.09
CA LEU A 573 14.21 67.00 5.80
C LEU A 573 15.75 66.78 5.83
N ILE A 574 16.24 65.91 4.92
CA ILE A 574 17.52 65.89 4.16
C ILE A 574 18.28 64.53 4.24
N PRO A 575 18.93 64.07 3.14
CA PRO A 575 19.21 62.67 2.81
C PRO A 575 20.74 62.32 2.82
N PRO A 576 21.28 61.43 1.95
CA PRO A 576 22.05 60.24 2.33
C PRO A 576 23.59 60.38 2.26
N GLY A 577 24.30 59.52 2.99
CA GLY A 577 25.77 59.32 2.95
C GLY A 577 26.16 58.58 4.23
N GLY A 578 26.98 57.52 4.27
CA GLY A 578 28.23 57.24 3.57
C GLY A 578 29.28 56.94 4.67
N GLY A 579 29.96 55.78 4.60
CA GLY A 579 31.06 55.40 5.51
C GLY A 579 30.91 53.97 6.05
N LEU A 580 31.58 52.95 5.48
CA LEU A 580 32.95 52.52 5.76
C LEU A 580 33.22 52.14 7.23
N THR A 581 33.22 50.84 7.54
CA THR A 581 34.39 50.07 8.04
C THR A 581 33.99 48.63 8.44
N PRO A 582 34.86 47.61 8.26
CA PRO A 582 34.63 46.22 8.65
C PRO A 582 35.41 45.81 9.91
N PRO A 583 35.04 44.69 10.55
CA PRO A 583 36.04 43.81 11.19
C PRO A 583 35.75 42.33 10.83
N GLY A 584 36.68 41.41 10.69
CA GLY A 584 38.12 41.36 10.93
C GLY A 584 38.50 39.88 10.81
N TYR A 585 39.48 39.56 9.97
CA TYR A 585 39.99 38.20 9.76
C TYR A 585 40.95 37.80 10.90
N GLY A 586 40.81 36.57 11.40
CA GLY A 586 41.80 35.87 12.23
C GLY A 586 42.58 34.82 11.42
N PRO A 587 43.88 34.59 11.70
CA PRO A 587 44.81 33.89 10.79
C PRO A 587 44.88 32.34 10.96
N PRO A 588 45.50 31.63 9.99
CA PRO A 588 45.51 30.17 9.90
C PRO A 588 46.67 29.51 10.66
N GLY A 589 46.38 28.38 11.30
CA GLY A 589 47.38 27.50 11.92
C GLY A 589 48.01 26.55 10.90
N LEU A 590 49.31 26.72 10.68
CA LEU A 590 50.21 25.82 9.95
C LEU A 590 50.57 24.59 10.81
N GLY A 591 50.56 23.41 10.19
CA GLY A 591 51.16 22.20 10.72
C GLY A 591 51.43 21.16 9.63
N THR A 592 52.70 20.96 9.31
CA THR A 592 53.29 19.88 8.48
C THR A 592 54.70 19.59 9.05
N PRO A 593 55.41 18.53 8.64
CA PRO A 593 55.03 17.14 8.33
C PRO A 593 56.00 16.12 8.98
N GLY A 594 55.68 14.82 8.93
CA GLY A 594 56.62 13.72 9.17
C GLY A 594 55.90 12.44 9.58
N GLY A 595 56.28 11.23 9.18
CA GLY A 595 57.32 10.72 8.29
C GLY A 595 56.92 9.27 7.93
N GLY A 596 57.41 8.76 6.80
CA GLY A 596 57.05 7.43 6.31
C GLY A 596 57.73 6.29 7.07
N LEU A 597 57.17 5.08 6.94
CA LEU A 597 57.90 3.81 6.86
C LEU A 597 57.02 2.77 6.15
N THR A 598 57.70 1.92 5.39
CA THR A 598 57.28 0.87 4.45
C THR A 598 56.72 -0.42 5.11
N PRO A 599 56.19 -1.39 4.34
CA PRO A 599 55.21 -2.38 4.80
C PRO A 599 55.82 -3.76 5.13
N PRO A 600 55.02 -4.68 5.71
CA PRO A 600 55.20 -6.09 5.47
C PRO A 600 53.96 -6.71 4.82
N GLY A 601 54.20 -7.56 3.82
CA GLY A 601 53.19 -8.42 3.20
C GLY A 601 53.04 -9.78 3.88
N LEU A 602 52.20 -10.58 3.21
CA LEU A 602 51.98 -12.03 3.29
C LEU A 602 50.92 -12.56 4.27
N GLY A 603 49.88 -13.17 3.67
CA GLY A 603 49.34 -14.46 4.12
C GLY A 603 47.83 -14.48 4.44
N PRO A 604 47.02 -15.36 3.83
CA PRO A 604 45.62 -15.57 4.19
C PRO A 604 45.50 -16.61 5.33
N PRO A 605 44.55 -16.48 6.28
CA PRO A 605 44.28 -17.55 7.22
C PRO A 605 43.06 -18.37 6.79
N GLY A 606 43.27 -19.70 6.71
CA GLY A 606 42.22 -20.71 6.72
C GLY A 606 41.59 -20.92 8.10
N PRO A 607 40.67 -21.89 8.23
CA PRO A 607 39.69 -21.93 9.31
C PRO A 607 40.16 -22.75 10.52
N GLY A 608 39.97 -22.22 11.73
CA GLY A 608 40.22 -22.95 12.97
C GLY A 608 39.92 -22.10 14.20
N GLY A 609 38.98 -22.55 15.03
CA GLY A 609 38.45 -21.80 16.17
C GLY A 609 39.32 -21.79 17.42
N PHE A 610 38.94 -20.95 18.38
CA PHE A 610 39.22 -20.97 19.82
C PHE A 610 38.09 -20.15 20.49
N ALA A 611 37.31 -20.72 21.41
CA ALA A 611 37.54 -20.80 22.87
C ALA A 611 37.18 -19.53 23.65
N GLY A 612 36.18 -19.68 24.53
CA GLY A 612 36.09 -19.15 25.89
C GLY A 612 36.27 -17.65 26.15
N GLY A 613 35.17 -16.95 26.43
CA GLY A 613 35.16 -15.61 27.03
C GLY A 613 33.97 -15.44 27.97
N SER A 614 34.27 -15.01 29.19
CA SER A 614 33.42 -15.01 30.39
C SER A 614 32.23 -14.05 30.36
N ALA A 615 31.16 -14.45 31.05
CA ALA A 615 29.95 -13.69 31.29
C ALA A 615 30.16 -12.59 32.35
N LEU A 616 29.69 -11.37 32.06
CA LEU A 616 29.39 -10.33 33.03
C LEU A 616 27.89 -10.01 32.91
N GLY A 617 27.13 -10.29 33.95
CA GLY A 617 25.70 -10.00 34.03
C GLY A 617 25.42 -8.52 34.34
N PRO A 618 24.29 -7.96 33.88
CA PRO A 618 23.91 -6.58 34.19
C PRO A 618 23.29 -6.43 35.61
N PRO A 619 23.37 -5.23 36.22
CA PRO A 619 22.94 -4.97 37.59
C PRO A 619 21.42 -4.84 37.74
N ALA A 620 20.91 -5.22 38.92
CA ALA A 620 19.52 -5.14 39.32
C ALA A 620 19.03 -3.70 39.54
N LEU A 621 17.78 -3.43 39.15
CA LEU A 621 17.03 -2.19 39.42
C LEU A 621 16.14 -2.34 40.67
N PRO A 622 15.89 -1.25 41.43
CA PRO A 622 15.11 -1.27 42.68
C PRO A 622 13.58 -1.31 42.44
N PRO A 623 12.78 -1.78 43.41
CA PRO A 623 11.34 -1.96 43.27
C PRO A 623 10.58 -0.63 43.37
N GLY A 624 9.85 -0.28 42.31
CA GLY A 624 8.97 0.88 42.26
C GLY A 624 7.64 0.64 42.98
N GLY A 625 7.28 1.59 43.85
CA GLY A 625 6.09 1.54 44.71
C GLY A 625 4.76 1.71 43.97
N SER A 626 3.76 1.04 44.52
CA SER A 626 2.34 1.10 44.19
C SER A 626 1.74 2.46 44.57
N LEU A 627 1.17 3.17 43.60
CA LEU A 627 0.31 4.35 43.83
C LEU A 627 -1.16 3.90 43.79
N GLY A 628 -1.88 4.22 44.86
CA GLY A 628 -3.26 3.82 45.09
C GLY A 628 -4.31 4.51 44.19
N PRO A 629 -5.57 4.08 44.29
CA PRO A 629 -6.67 4.57 43.45
C PRO A 629 -7.15 5.97 43.87
N PRO A 630 -7.68 6.78 42.93
CA PRO A 630 -8.21 8.11 43.25
C PRO A 630 -9.55 8.03 44.02
N PRO A 631 -9.90 9.07 44.81
CA PRO A 631 -11.11 9.10 45.62
C PRO A 631 -12.37 9.37 44.79
N GLY A 632 -13.47 8.77 45.23
CA GLY A 632 -14.79 8.80 44.60
C GLY A 632 -15.44 10.18 44.51
N GLY A 633 -16.20 10.37 43.44
CA GLY A 633 -17.01 11.56 43.17
C GLY A 633 -18.22 11.67 44.09
N ALA A 634 -18.53 12.91 44.45
CA ALA A 634 -19.69 13.29 45.25
C ALA A 634 -21.01 13.23 44.44
N PRO A 635 -22.15 12.94 45.08
CA PRO A 635 -23.46 12.85 44.46
C PRO A 635 -24.05 14.24 44.13
N GLY A 636 -24.84 14.28 43.05
CA GLY A 636 -25.25 15.49 42.35
C GLY A 636 -26.28 16.38 43.06
N GLU A 637 -26.21 17.66 42.69
CA GLU A 637 -27.25 18.65 42.95
C GLU A 637 -28.23 18.76 41.76
N PRO A 638 -29.54 18.90 42.01
CA PRO A 638 -30.54 19.13 40.96
C PRO A 638 -30.49 20.58 40.46
N GLY A 639 -30.08 20.75 39.20
CA GLY A 639 -30.02 22.05 38.54
C GLY A 639 -31.40 22.61 38.17
N MET A 640 -31.66 23.84 38.63
CA MET A 640 -32.81 24.68 38.27
C MET A 640 -32.72 25.16 36.80
N PRO A 641 -33.84 25.32 36.08
CA PRO A 641 -33.87 25.79 34.70
C PRO A 641 -33.65 27.30 34.62
N TYR A 642 -32.54 27.74 34.01
CA TYR A 642 -32.36 29.14 33.58
C TYR A 642 -32.84 29.31 32.12
N PRO A 643 -33.84 30.16 31.85
CA PRO A 643 -34.24 30.51 30.50
C PRO A 643 -33.48 31.76 30.02
N GLY A 644 -32.83 31.68 28.85
CA GLY A 644 -32.65 32.88 28.00
C GLY A 644 -31.23 33.41 27.73
N MET A 645 -30.16 32.62 27.74
CA MET A 645 -28.87 33.08 27.19
C MET A 645 -28.84 32.92 25.65
N PRO A 646 -28.71 34.00 24.86
CA PRO A 646 -28.53 33.94 23.40
C PRO A 646 -27.24 33.19 23.07
N GLY A 647 -27.33 32.22 22.15
CA GLY A 647 -26.28 31.25 21.86
C GLY A 647 -24.90 31.86 21.63
N MET A 648 -24.03 31.74 22.63
CA MET A 648 -22.59 31.83 22.41
C MET A 648 -22.22 30.70 21.46
N GLY A 649 -21.89 31.04 20.21
CA GLY A 649 -21.42 30.08 19.21
C GLY A 649 -20.31 29.25 19.81
N THR A 650 -20.54 27.94 19.91
CA THR A 650 -19.55 26.98 20.40
C THR A 650 -18.30 27.14 19.54
N ARG A 651 -17.20 27.61 20.15
CA ARG A 651 -15.90 27.61 19.47
C ARG A 651 -15.65 26.19 18.97
N PRO A 652 -15.19 26.00 17.72
CA PRO A 652 -14.83 24.67 17.24
C PRO A 652 -13.86 24.05 18.24
N ALA A 653 -14.13 22.81 18.64
CA ALA A 653 -13.27 22.08 19.57
C ALA A 653 -11.84 22.09 19.01
N ALA A 654 -10.86 22.43 19.84
CA ALA A 654 -9.47 22.38 19.44
C ALA A 654 -9.15 20.97 18.92
N GLU A 655 -8.53 20.87 17.74
CA GLU A 655 -8.11 19.57 17.21
C GLU A 655 -7.15 18.89 18.21
N ASP A 656 -7.32 17.59 18.40
CA ASP A 656 -6.45 16.76 19.24
C ASP A 656 -4.98 16.87 18.76
N PRO A 657 -4.04 17.30 19.62
CA PRO A 657 -2.62 17.40 19.26
C PRO A 657 -2.04 16.11 18.67
N GLN A 658 -2.51 14.94 19.11
CA GLN A 658 -2.06 13.65 18.56
C GLN A 658 -2.60 13.41 17.15
N ALA A 659 -3.82 13.84 16.84
CA ALA A 659 -4.34 13.82 15.48
C ALA A 659 -3.54 14.74 14.55
N ILE A 660 -3.16 15.94 15.01
CA ILE A 660 -2.32 16.86 14.24
C ILE A 660 -0.94 16.24 13.97
N LEU A 661 -0.30 15.64 14.98
CA LEU A 661 1.00 14.98 14.82
C LEU A 661 0.92 13.79 13.85
N ARG A 662 -0.14 12.98 13.91
CA ARG A 662 -0.38 11.88 12.96
C ARG A 662 -0.50 12.39 11.53
N LYS A 663 -1.30 13.44 11.29
CA LYS A 663 -1.43 14.09 9.97
C LYS A 663 -0.09 14.62 9.47
N LYS A 664 0.69 15.30 10.32
CA LYS A 664 2.03 15.81 9.95
C LYS A 664 2.98 14.68 9.56
N ARG A 665 3.02 13.60 10.35
CA ARG A 665 3.89 12.44 10.09
C ARG A 665 3.50 11.70 8.83
N GLU A 666 2.20 11.47 8.62
CA GLU A 666 1.68 10.87 7.38
C GLU A 666 2.06 11.72 6.17
N ARG A 667 1.89 13.04 6.27
CA ARG A 667 2.25 13.96 5.18
C ARG A 667 3.76 13.95 4.87
N LEU A 668 4.60 13.95 5.91
CA LEU A 668 6.05 13.85 5.75
C LEU A 668 6.46 12.48 5.16
N ASN A 669 5.79 11.39 5.52
CA ASN A 669 6.00 10.07 4.92
C ASN A 669 5.63 10.06 3.43
N ILE A 670 4.47 10.63 3.06
CA ILE A 670 4.08 10.80 1.65
C ILE A 670 5.16 11.59 0.92
N LYS A 671 5.62 12.72 1.47
CA LYS A 671 6.67 13.54 0.88
C LYS A 671 7.96 12.75 0.65
N ALA A 672 8.47 12.07 1.67
CA ALA A 672 9.69 11.25 1.59
C ALA A 672 9.60 10.18 0.49
N GLN A 673 8.53 9.37 0.51
CA GLN A 673 8.28 8.29 -0.46
C GLN A 673 8.14 8.81 -1.89
N THR A 674 7.41 9.93 -2.04
CA THR A 674 7.09 10.54 -3.33
C THR A 674 8.32 11.18 -3.97
N THR A 675 9.15 11.90 -3.21
CA THR A 675 10.40 12.46 -3.73
C THR A 675 11.43 11.38 -4.04
N ALA A 676 11.49 10.32 -3.23
CA ALA A 676 12.33 9.15 -3.47
C ALA A 676 11.96 8.43 -4.78
N TRP A 677 10.66 8.17 -4.98
CA TRP A 677 10.12 7.63 -6.24
C TRP A 677 10.49 8.53 -7.43
N ALA A 678 10.21 9.82 -7.32
CA ALA A 678 10.42 10.77 -8.41
C ALA A 678 11.90 10.82 -8.82
N LEU A 679 12.83 10.85 -7.87
CA LEU A 679 14.27 10.86 -8.17
C LEU A 679 14.70 9.54 -8.81
N TYR A 680 14.35 8.40 -8.19
CA TYR A 680 14.69 7.09 -8.74
C TYR A 680 14.17 6.90 -10.17
N TYR A 681 12.89 7.21 -10.40
CA TYR A 681 12.26 7.05 -11.70
C TYR A 681 12.98 7.89 -12.76
N TYR A 682 13.29 9.16 -12.47
CA TYR A 682 14.06 10.03 -13.35
C TYR A 682 15.44 9.45 -13.69
N LEU A 683 16.20 9.00 -12.69
CA LEU A 683 17.52 8.40 -12.92
C LEU A 683 17.42 7.15 -13.79
N SER A 684 16.44 6.29 -13.52
CA SER A 684 16.25 5.02 -14.24
C SER A 684 15.84 5.18 -15.71
N VAL A 685 15.21 6.31 -16.06
CA VAL A 685 14.69 6.57 -17.41
C VAL A 685 15.59 7.53 -18.18
N ALA A 686 16.02 8.64 -17.57
CA ALA A 686 16.80 9.68 -18.25
C ALA A 686 18.31 9.43 -18.23
N TYR A 687 18.82 8.71 -17.21
CA TYR A 687 20.26 8.47 -17.02
C TYR A 687 20.57 7.01 -16.65
N PRO A 688 20.11 6.01 -17.43
CA PRO A 688 20.24 4.60 -17.05
C PRO A 688 21.71 4.15 -16.89
N GLU A 689 22.64 4.71 -17.68
CA GLU A 689 24.06 4.34 -17.62
C GLU A 689 24.76 4.92 -16.39
N GLU A 690 24.62 6.24 -16.16
CA GLU A 690 25.16 6.90 -14.97
C GLU A 690 24.53 6.35 -13.70
N PHE A 691 23.24 5.99 -13.73
CA PHE A 691 22.59 5.37 -12.59
C PHE A 691 23.18 3.99 -12.25
N ARG A 692 23.48 3.16 -13.26
CA ARG A 692 24.19 1.88 -13.02
C ARG A 692 25.61 2.10 -12.50
N GLN A 693 26.31 3.12 -12.98
CA GLN A 693 27.62 3.50 -12.43
C GLN A 693 27.52 3.96 -10.98
N PHE A 694 26.44 4.65 -10.61
CA PHE A 694 26.20 5.10 -9.24
C PHE A 694 25.96 3.92 -8.31
N LEU A 695 25.12 2.96 -8.72
CA LEU A 695 24.88 1.72 -7.98
C LEU A 695 26.15 0.87 -7.84
N THR A 696 26.97 0.80 -8.89
CA THR A 696 28.29 0.14 -8.85
C THR A 696 29.24 0.84 -7.90
N ALA A 697 29.26 2.17 -7.88
CA ALA A 697 30.12 2.93 -6.98
C ALA A 697 29.67 2.77 -5.51
N LEU A 698 28.36 2.70 -5.25
CA LEU A 698 27.82 2.38 -3.94
C LEU A 698 28.23 0.96 -3.51
N SER A 699 28.18 -0.03 -4.42
CA SER A 699 28.55 -1.42 -4.11
C SER A 699 30.01 -1.62 -3.75
N GLN A 700 30.87 -0.65 -4.05
CA GLN A 700 32.30 -0.66 -3.73
C GLN A 700 32.61 -0.04 -2.35
N LEU A 701 31.62 0.57 -1.68
CA LEU A 701 31.80 1.10 -0.34
C LEU A 701 31.93 -0.05 0.67
N PRO A 702 32.69 0.13 1.77
CA PRO A 702 32.81 -0.88 2.81
C PRO A 702 31.43 -1.22 3.40
N ARG A 703 31.17 -2.52 3.60
CA ARG A 703 29.90 -3.01 4.15
C ARG A 703 29.53 -2.38 5.48
N ASP A 704 30.54 -2.17 6.34
CA ASP A 704 30.35 -1.66 7.70
C ASP A 704 30.37 -0.12 7.77
N LEU A 705 30.49 0.58 6.64
CA LEU A 705 30.47 2.03 6.62
C LEU A 705 29.01 2.50 6.68
N PRO A 706 28.57 3.16 7.77
CA PRO A 706 27.26 3.80 7.76
C PRO A 706 27.23 4.82 6.62
N LEU A 707 26.31 4.62 5.67
CA LEU A 707 26.15 5.56 4.55
C LEU A 707 25.55 6.86 5.06
N GLU A 708 26.42 7.76 5.52
CA GLU A 708 26.03 9.13 5.79
C GLU A 708 25.57 9.81 4.49
N GLY A 709 24.57 10.69 4.61
CA GLY A 709 23.97 11.37 3.46
C GLY A 709 24.98 12.12 2.59
N GLU A 710 26.05 12.66 3.19
CA GLU A 710 27.08 13.39 2.45
C GLU A 710 27.98 12.44 1.63
N THR A 711 28.23 11.23 2.13
CA THR A 711 28.96 10.19 1.38
C THR A 711 28.16 9.77 0.14
N VAL A 712 26.85 9.55 0.29
CA VAL A 712 25.95 9.23 -0.82
C VAL A 712 25.90 10.39 -1.82
N ALA A 713 25.76 11.62 -1.35
CA ALA A 713 25.74 12.81 -2.19
C ALA A 713 27.08 13.02 -2.93
N ALA A 714 28.22 12.74 -2.30
CA ALA A 714 29.54 12.83 -2.93
C ALA A 714 29.71 11.79 -4.05
N VAL A 715 29.32 10.53 -3.80
CA VAL A 715 29.33 9.47 -4.82
C VAL A 715 28.39 9.83 -5.97
N PHE A 716 27.20 10.34 -5.66
CA PHE A 716 26.23 10.81 -6.64
C PHE A 716 26.83 11.92 -7.53
N ARG A 717 27.31 13.01 -6.93
CA ARG A 717 27.90 14.14 -7.66
C ARG A 717 29.05 13.70 -8.56
N ARG A 718 29.93 12.82 -8.08
CA ARG A 718 31.03 12.25 -8.87
C ARG A 718 30.53 11.49 -10.10
N THR A 719 29.56 10.59 -9.92
CA THR A 719 29.05 9.77 -11.04
C THR A 719 28.29 10.61 -12.06
N PHE A 720 27.47 11.56 -11.60
CA PHE A 720 26.71 12.46 -12.46
C PHE A 720 27.49 13.69 -12.93
N ARG A 721 28.81 13.73 -12.66
CA ARG A 721 29.75 14.79 -13.09
C ARG A 721 29.31 16.19 -12.67
N LEU A 722 28.79 16.30 -11.46
CA LEU A 722 28.48 17.57 -10.80
C LEU A 722 29.75 18.07 -10.12
N ASP A 723 30.06 19.35 -10.27
CA ASP A 723 31.26 20.01 -9.70
C ASP A 723 31.18 20.21 -8.17
N GLY A 724 30.09 19.75 -7.54
CA GLY A 724 29.81 19.92 -6.11
C GLY A 724 29.31 21.29 -5.72
N SER A 725 29.18 22.23 -6.67
CA SER A 725 28.60 23.55 -6.42
C SER A 725 27.09 23.44 -6.15
N PRO A 726 26.53 24.30 -5.27
CA PRO A 726 25.08 24.41 -5.09
C PRO A 726 24.35 24.68 -6.41
N GLU A 727 24.97 25.39 -7.35
CA GLU A 727 24.41 25.71 -8.65
C GLU A 727 24.33 24.49 -9.57
N ALA A 728 25.29 23.57 -9.52
CA ALA A 728 25.22 22.32 -10.28
C ALA A 728 24.14 21.39 -9.73
N ASP A 729 24.01 21.27 -8.41
CA ASP A 729 22.93 20.53 -7.75
C ASP A 729 21.56 21.13 -8.16
N ALA A 730 21.42 22.46 -8.15
CA ALA A 730 20.20 23.14 -8.55
C ALA A 730 19.84 22.90 -10.02
N ARG A 731 20.79 23.04 -10.96
CA ARG A 731 20.54 22.74 -12.38
C ARG A 731 20.15 21.29 -12.63
N PHE A 732 20.75 20.34 -11.90
CA PHE A 732 20.36 18.94 -11.98
C PHE A 732 18.92 18.77 -11.49
N ALA A 733 18.60 19.32 -10.32
CA ALA A 733 17.28 19.23 -9.73
C ALA A 733 16.19 19.90 -10.58
N GLU A 734 16.46 21.04 -11.22
CA GLU A 734 15.52 21.69 -12.13
C GLU A 734 15.15 20.79 -13.32
N ARG A 735 16.14 20.13 -13.94
CA ARG A 735 15.87 19.16 -15.03
C ARG A 735 15.08 17.95 -14.55
N TRP A 736 15.39 17.47 -13.34
CA TRP A 736 14.64 16.40 -12.70
C TRP A 736 13.17 16.79 -12.46
N LEU A 737 12.93 17.93 -11.83
CA LEU A 737 11.58 18.44 -11.56
C LEU A 737 10.80 18.68 -12.86
N GLU A 738 11.47 19.21 -13.89
CA GLU A 738 10.86 19.43 -15.20
C GLU A 738 10.46 18.11 -15.87
N PHE A 739 11.33 17.10 -15.80
CA PHE A 739 11.03 15.77 -16.32
C PHE A 739 9.77 15.21 -15.64
N ILE A 740 9.70 15.22 -14.31
CA ILE A 740 8.54 14.67 -13.57
C ILE A 740 7.26 15.47 -13.85
N ARG A 741 7.37 16.79 -13.98
CA ARG A 741 6.25 17.68 -14.31
C ARG A 741 5.68 17.42 -15.71
N THR A 742 6.55 17.08 -16.67
CA THR A 742 6.19 16.85 -18.07
C THR A 742 5.72 15.43 -18.36
N LEU A 743 5.86 14.50 -17.41
CA LEU A 743 5.26 13.17 -17.53
C LEU A 743 3.74 13.29 -17.72
N PRO A 744 3.15 12.59 -18.71
CA PRO A 744 1.70 12.48 -18.83
C PRO A 744 1.10 11.94 -17.53
N PRO A 745 -0.02 12.50 -17.04
CA PRO A 745 -0.73 11.89 -15.92
C PRO A 745 -1.18 10.48 -16.33
N VAL A 746 -0.89 9.49 -15.51
CA VAL A 746 -1.42 8.12 -15.67
C VAL A 746 -2.54 7.84 -14.66
N TYR A 747 -3.22 8.90 -14.20
CA TYR A 747 -4.28 8.85 -13.22
C TYR A 747 -5.41 9.80 -13.59
N ILE A 748 -6.57 9.58 -12.99
CA ILE A 748 -7.80 10.34 -13.19
C ILE A 748 -8.30 10.77 -11.82
N ASP A 749 -8.44 12.08 -11.62
CA ASP A 749 -9.02 12.65 -10.39
C ASP A 749 -10.54 12.58 -10.46
N VAL A 750 -11.16 11.82 -9.56
CA VAL A 750 -12.63 11.74 -9.41
C VAL A 750 -13.03 12.42 -8.11
N ALA A 751 -13.92 13.40 -8.22
CA ALA A 751 -14.42 14.13 -7.06
C ALA A 751 -15.27 13.20 -6.18
N LEU A 752 -14.97 13.15 -4.88
CA LEU A 752 -15.76 12.36 -3.96
C LEU A 752 -17.10 13.06 -3.68
N VAL A 753 -18.18 12.29 -3.75
CA VAL A 753 -19.50 12.74 -3.31
C VAL A 753 -19.60 12.52 -1.81
N GLU A 754 -19.82 13.60 -1.06
CA GLU A 754 -20.07 13.50 0.37
C GLU A 754 -21.39 12.74 0.62
N PRO A 755 -21.41 11.77 1.55
CA PRO A 755 -22.64 11.10 1.94
C PRO A 755 -23.68 12.11 2.38
N LYS A 756 -24.86 12.12 1.73
CA LYS A 756 -25.97 12.95 2.20
C LYS A 756 -26.42 12.38 3.54
N PRO A 757 -26.54 13.21 4.61
CA PRO A 757 -27.12 12.72 5.85
C PRO A 757 -28.54 12.20 5.56
N PRO A 758 -28.97 11.11 6.21
CA PRO A 758 -30.33 10.60 6.03
C PRO A 758 -31.31 11.72 6.36
N THR A 759 -32.13 12.11 5.38
CA THR A 759 -33.15 13.14 5.57
C THR A 759 -34.09 12.66 6.66
N SER A 760 -34.15 13.40 7.77
CA SER A 760 -34.78 13.00 9.05
C SER A 760 -36.31 12.81 9.02
N GLY A 761 -36.92 12.60 7.85
CA GLY A 761 -38.37 12.39 7.67
C GLY A 761 -38.77 11.12 6.92
N GLU A 762 -37.85 10.44 6.22
CA GLU A 762 -38.13 9.16 5.55
C GLU A 762 -37.46 8.03 6.33
N SER A 763 -38.18 7.50 7.33
CA SER A 763 -37.83 6.25 8.00
C SER A 763 -38.02 5.06 7.05
N THR A 764 -37.19 4.95 6.03
CA THR A 764 -36.98 3.71 5.28
C THR A 764 -35.73 3.01 5.78
N THR A 765 -35.47 3.04 7.08
CA THR A 765 -34.41 2.24 7.69
C THR A 765 -34.67 0.78 7.32
N PRO A 766 -33.84 0.15 6.47
CA PRO A 766 -33.88 -1.28 6.31
C PRO A 766 -33.50 -1.81 7.68
N GLY A 767 -34.45 -2.45 8.38
CA GLY A 767 -34.17 -3.01 9.68
C GLY A 767 -32.94 -3.90 9.58
N TYR A 768 -31.83 -3.49 10.21
CA TYR A 768 -30.83 -4.45 10.64
C TYR A 768 -31.61 -5.58 11.34
N PRO A 769 -31.34 -6.86 11.03
CA PRO A 769 -32.05 -7.96 11.67
C PRO A 769 -31.87 -7.79 13.16
N GLY A 770 -32.94 -7.31 13.81
CA GLY A 770 -32.97 -7.11 15.23
C GLY A 770 -32.68 -8.47 15.85
N PHE A 771 -31.71 -8.50 16.76
CA PHE A 771 -31.71 -9.54 17.77
C PHE A 771 -33.13 -9.62 18.33
N PRO A 772 -33.77 -10.80 18.33
CA PRO A 772 -35.16 -10.93 18.73
C PRO A 772 -35.33 -10.36 20.16
N PRO A 773 -36.25 -9.42 20.37
CA PRO A 773 -36.49 -8.86 21.69
C PRO A 773 -37.20 -9.90 22.55
N GLY A 774 -36.56 -10.28 23.65
CA GLY A 774 -37.19 -10.95 24.79
C GLY A 774 -37.61 -12.40 24.57
N TYR A 775 -36.78 -13.34 25.02
CA TYR A 775 -37.31 -14.61 25.50
C TYR A 775 -38.02 -14.36 26.85
N PRO A 776 -39.32 -14.68 26.99
CA PRO A 776 -39.99 -14.72 28.28
C PRO A 776 -39.39 -15.86 29.11
N GLY A 777 -39.24 -15.61 30.42
CA GLY A 777 -38.55 -16.48 31.36
C GLY A 777 -38.93 -17.96 31.27
N LEU A 778 -37.90 -18.81 31.23
CA LEU A 778 -38.03 -20.24 31.49
C LEU A 778 -38.26 -20.45 33.00
N PRO A 779 -39.26 -21.25 33.40
CA PRO A 779 -39.45 -21.66 34.79
C PRO A 779 -38.36 -22.67 35.21
N PRO A 780 -38.02 -22.74 36.52
CA PRO A 780 -37.04 -23.67 37.05
C PRO A 780 -37.66 -25.05 37.26
N GLY A 781 -36.99 -26.08 36.75
CA GLY A 781 -37.35 -27.49 36.97
C GLY A 781 -37.21 -28.26 35.66
N SER A 782 -36.72 -29.50 35.62
CA SER A 782 -36.44 -30.49 36.65
C SER A 782 -35.61 -31.55 35.93
N GLY A 783 -34.56 -32.09 36.57
CA GLY A 783 -33.76 -33.15 35.99
C GLY A 783 -34.59 -34.41 35.73
N PRO A 784 -34.31 -35.18 34.66
CA PRO A 784 -34.74 -36.55 34.56
C PRO A 784 -33.58 -37.49 34.88
N GLY A 785 -33.85 -38.41 35.81
CA GLY A 785 -32.95 -39.48 36.20
C GLY A 785 -32.72 -40.52 35.11
N SER A 786 -31.70 -41.34 35.37
CA SER A 786 -31.40 -42.59 34.69
C SER A 786 -32.61 -43.52 34.62
N PRO A 787 -32.64 -44.37 33.59
CA PRO A 787 -32.75 -45.78 33.88
C PRO A 787 -31.68 -46.62 33.19
N ASP A 788 -31.13 -47.53 33.98
CA ASP A 788 -30.44 -48.74 33.55
C ASP A 788 -31.28 -49.58 32.58
N GLY A 789 -30.59 -50.33 31.72
CA GLY A 789 -31.02 -51.67 31.33
C GLY A 789 -31.09 -51.97 29.83
N GLY A 790 -30.16 -52.82 29.36
CA GLY A 790 -30.49 -53.87 28.39
C GLY A 790 -29.98 -53.71 26.95
N ALA A 791 -28.78 -54.24 26.69
CA ALA A 791 -28.51 -55.04 25.48
C ALA A 791 -28.88 -56.52 25.81
N PRO A 792 -29.11 -57.47 24.86
CA PRO A 792 -28.61 -57.52 23.48
C PRO A 792 -29.63 -58.03 22.42
N GLY A 793 -29.25 -57.98 21.13
CA GLY A 793 -30.06 -58.60 20.06
C GLY A 793 -29.46 -58.49 18.67
N SER A 794 -28.59 -59.44 18.32
CA SER A 794 -28.10 -59.75 16.98
C SER A 794 -29.16 -60.42 16.10
N GLY A 795 -29.26 -60.05 14.81
CA GLY A 795 -29.89 -60.88 13.78
C GLY A 795 -30.18 -60.15 12.44
N PRO A 796 -30.12 -60.82 11.26
CA PRO A 796 -29.63 -60.21 10.03
C PRO A 796 -30.67 -60.07 8.88
N GLY A 797 -30.32 -59.25 7.88
CA GLY A 797 -30.59 -59.53 6.46
C GLY A 797 -31.80 -58.88 5.80
N ARG A 798 -31.57 -57.82 5.02
CA ARG A 798 -31.74 -57.79 3.54
C ARG A 798 -31.18 -56.51 2.95
#